data_AF-A0A5N5DBI1-F1
#
_entry.id   AF-A0A5N5DBI1-F1
#
_cell.length_a   1.000
_cell.length_b   1.000
_cell.length_c   1.000
_cell.angle_alpha   90.00
_cell.angle_beta   90.00
_cell.angle_gamma   90.00
#
_symmetry.space_group_name_H-M   'P 1'
#
loop_
_entity.id
_entity.type
_entity.pdbx_description
1 polymer ?
#
loop_
_entity_poly.entity_id
_entity_poly.type
_entity_poly.pdbx_seq_one_letter_code
_entity_poly.pdbx_strand_id
1 'polypeptide(L)'
;MGDLNPPPANITEHASFTYVPLNVTSWTALSDIFEKAFLQHGRIDHVFANAGIPPRTTLLEDKLDDNGKLQEPDYTVIEVNLKSVLNTTALALHYMRKQQPPGGSIVLTASASSFQRFAAVDYTTAKHGVLGLMRSIVPTLSKQPSPPAIRVNAIAPHWTDTGLAPGALLRASGAICMTPAGPARSALALMADERYNQALVFSQALVDASGDGADGEGVVYRELDEGLLAATKVMCAGRGPSLSETMEKIVEMKGKKAAEVEGLESITFSYKKMAFPLTFPKSRELTGGDLLAQSLKQLGTEVAFGLHGGHLDAFLVGCETIGIRLVDTRHETVAVQAAESYAKMTGKTGVCFITANSGFSNGLPGLATAFADRSPILCITSSVPLRDQENNSLQGQIDQIVAARPLTKFAHRVTSAEDLPRLAAHAVHVSTAGAPGPVLLDIPIDVLFSPIHTPLISWGSITNPPAHLPGPSRGAIAEATSLIRSAARPVLILGTGAATSPTAASALRSFAAAAPGVAIVTSGKFARLDALYAVPTYAGAASSLAAVQQAGKAAPDCVVLLGARTGMYLGGQSGGIVPAKDAGCRIIQIDTDGGEIGRTFPVAVGMVSDAAEALGALAAALSSSSSTASSASQGPGAKRDDAWLQSLLALRTAPSPFDAAPKVVQETGMPHPHHALTAFFAALPRDSRPIVVLDGGEAALWAGSVAGAAAAAAAAGGEGCRPAALMSSTGYLGFLGNGFGYALGSAVAAEEVGGAAAGEEKKKPLVILITGDGAAGFHFMELDSFARHGLRVLTVVVNNACWGMSRNGQDLVYGGKTPARPISGLSAAVDYAAVARGLGCAGEKCERLEDVPAKVRALLKGGVGAACLDLRVSAKPTHPGTEAMVSMVEDERVVVVPYYDNVPRPHYKL
;
A
#
# COMPACT_ATOMS: atom_id res chain seq x y z
N MET A 1 -37.83 21.13 -34.93
CA MET A 1 -37.68 20.32 -33.71
C MET A 1 -36.21 20.27 -33.33
N GLY A 2 -35.74 21.29 -32.64
CA GLY A 2 -34.35 21.79 -32.54
C GLY A 2 -34.42 23.28 -32.81
N ASP A 3 -33.80 24.13 -31.98
CA ASP A 3 -34.11 25.56 -31.79
C ASP A 3 -34.51 26.30 -33.10
N LEU A 4 -35.82 26.38 -33.36
CA LEU A 4 -36.42 27.02 -34.54
C LEU A 4 -36.72 28.50 -34.27
N ASN A 5 -36.43 28.97 -33.06
CA ASN A 5 -36.75 30.33 -32.68
C ASN A 5 -35.73 31.26 -33.35
N PRO A 6 -36.20 32.33 -34.01
CA PRO A 6 -35.28 33.39 -34.40
C PRO A 6 -34.60 33.93 -33.14
N PRO A 7 -33.32 34.30 -33.22
CA PRO A 7 -32.64 34.93 -32.10
C PRO A 7 -33.38 36.21 -31.67
N PRO A 8 -33.20 36.66 -30.42
CA PRO A 8 -33.85 37.87 -29.90
C PRO A 8 -33.68 39.07 -30.86
N ALA A 9 -34.74 39.88 -31.00
CA ALA A 9 -34.83 40.92 -32.04
C ALA A 9 -33.64 41.91 -32.03
N ASN A 10 -33.08 42.19 -30.85
CA ASN A 10 -31.92 43.05 -30.65
C ASN A 10 -30.60 42.49 -31.24
N ILE A 11 -30.53 41.19 -31.53
CA ILE A 11 -29.38 40.54 -32.18
C ILE A 11 -29.57 40.50 -33.70
N THR A 12 -30.80 40.25 -34.17
CA THR A 12 -31.11 40.19 -35.61
C THR A 12 -30.99 41.53 -36.34
N GLU A 13 -30.99 42.65 -35.62
CA GLU A 13 -30.82 44.01 -36.18
C GLU A 13 -29.34 44.45 -36.28
N HIS A 14 -28.39 43.67 -35.72
CA HIS A 14 -26.98 44.02 -35.79
C HIS A 14 -26.41 43.76 -37.19
N ALA A 15 -25.81 44.78 -37.82
CA ALA A 15 -25.32 44.71 -39.21
C ALA A 15 -24.32 43.57 -39.48
N SER A 16 -23.64 43.07 -38.45
CA SER A 16 -22.67 41.96 -38.55
C SER A 16 -23.26 40.57 -38.27
N PHE A 17 -24.57 40.45 -38.01
CA PHE A 17 -25.23 39.19 -37.68
C PHE A 17 -26.31 38.86 -38.71
N THR A 18 -26.24 37.68 -39.33
CA THR A 18 -27.25 37.19 -40.28
C THR A 18 -27.81 35.87 -39.77
N TYR A 19 -29.12 35.83 -39.50
CA TYR A 19 -29.84 34.60 -39.21
C TYR A 19 -30.47 34.03 -40.48
N VAL A 20 -30.24 32.74 -40.75
CA VAL A 20 -30.85 32.03 -41.89
C VAL A 20 -31.51 30.75 -41.39
N PRO A 21 -32.84 30.63 -41.42
CA PRO A 21 -33.49 29.37 -41.11
C PRO A 21 -33.15 28.34 -42.19
N LEU A 22 -32.65 27.17 -41.79
CA LEU A 22 -32.20 26.15 -42.74
C LEU A 22 -32.45 24.74 -42.22
N ASN A 23 -32.65 23.79 -43.14
CA ASN A 23 -32.68 22.37 -42.84
C ASN A 23 -31.28 21.76 -42.99
N VAL A 24 -30.65 21.42 -41.85
CA VAL A 24 -29.28 20.88 -41.81
C VAL A 24 -29.13 19.50 -42.45
N THR A 25 -30.23 18.77 -42.73
CA THR A 25 -30.17 17.49 -43.44
C THR A 25 -30.12 17.66 -44.96
N SER A 26 -30.44 18.85 -45.47
CA SER A 26 -30.38 19.17 -46.90
C SER A 26 -28.98 19.63 -47.30
N TRP A 27 -28.34 18.88 -48.20
CA TRP A 27 -27.04 19.26 -48.75
C TRP A 27 -27.11 20.62 -49.46
N THR A 28 -28.13 20.85 -50.27
CA THR A 28 -28.33 22.12 -50.99
C THR A 28 -28.47 23.28 -50.02
N ALA A 29 -29.28 23.14 -48.97
CA ALA A 29 -29.43 24.22 -47.99
C ALA A 29 -28.12 24.54 -47.26
N LEU A 30 -27.32 23.52 -46.93
CA LEU A 30 -25.99 23.70 -46.35
C LEU A 30 -24.99 24.32 -47.35
N SER A 31 -24.99 23.92 -48.62
CA SER A 31 -24.08 24.50 -49.62
C SER A 31 -24.41 25.98 -49.88
N ASP A 32 -25.69 26.31 -49.98
CA ASP A 32 -26.17 27.67 -50.29
C ASP A 32 -25.78 28.65 -49.17
N ILE A 33 -25.86 28.23 -47.89
CA ILE A 33 -25.47 29.11 -46.79
C ILE A 33 -23.95 29.32 -46.72
N PHE A 34 -23.14 28.31 -47.03
CA PHE A 34 -21.69 28.45 -47.10
C PHE A 34 -21.26 29.34 -48.28
N GLU A 35 -21.88 29.17 -49.45
CA GLU A 35 -21.64 30.02 -50.62
C GLU A 35 -22.02 31.47 -50.31
N LYS A 36 -23.21 31.70 -49.74
CA LYS A 36 -23.66 33.04 -49.34
C LYS A 36 -22.70 33.67 -48.34
N ALA A 37 -22.29 32.95 -47.29
CA ALA A 37 -21.35 33.46 -46.30
C ALA A 37 -20.00 33.81 -46.93
N PHE A 38 -19.49 32.97 -47.83
CA PHE A 38 -18.23 33.20 -48.52
C PHE A 38 -18.31 34.39 -49.49
N LEU A 39 -19.40 34.53 -50.26
CA LEU A 39 -19.61 35.67 -51.15
C LEU A 39 -19.74 36.99 -50.38
N GLN A 40 -20.39 36.96 -49.22
CA GLN A 40 -20.62 38.15 -48.40
C GLN A 40 -19.37 38.61 -47.63
N HIS A 41 -18.55 37.67 -47.13
CA HIS A 41 -17.43 37.99 -46.24
C HIS A 41 -16.04 37.73 -46.86
N GLY A 42 -15.97 37.10 -48.03
CA GLY A 42 -14.73 36.78 -48.74
C GLY A 42 -13.91 35.62 -48.14
N ARG A 43 -14.23 35.16 -46.93
CA ARG A 43 -13.58 34.03 -46.23
C ARG A 43 -14.47 33.45 -45.13
N ILE A 44 -14.14 32.25 -44.67
CA ILE A 44 -14.79 31.60 -43.52
C ILE A 44 -13.71 31.18 -42.53
N ASP A 45 -13.63 31.87 -41.39
CA ASP A 45 -12.60 31.64 -40.37
C ASP A 45 -12.97 30.53 -39.39
N HIS A 46 -14.24 30.47 -38.99
CA HIS A 46 -14.71 29.57 -37.96
C HIS A 46 -16.03 28.92 -38.36
N VAL A 47 -16.16 27.63 -38.08
CA VAL A 47 -17.41 26.86 -38.27
C VAL A 47 -17.74 26.10 -37.00
N PHE A 48 -18.92 26.35 -36.42
CA PHE A 48 -19.45 25.55 -35.31
C PHE A 48 -20.52 24.59 -35.84
N ALA A 49 -20.19 23.31 -35.98
CA ALA A 49 -21.15 22.28 -36.38
C ALA A 49 -21.95 21.80 -35.15
N ASN A 50 -23.00 22.54 -34.80
CA ASN A 50 -23.89 22.25 -33.68
C ASN A 50 -25.29 21.82 -34.16
N ALA A 51 -25.50 20.51 -34.28
CA ALA A 51 -26.80 19.93 -34.58
C ALA A 51 -27.19 18.86 -33.54
N GLY A 52 -28.45 18.86 -33.15
CA GLY A 52 -28.98 17.98 -32.10
C GLY A 52 -30.49 17.90 -32.08
N ILE A 53 -31.03 16.68 -32.12
CA ILE A 53 -32.41 16.33 -31.79
C ILE A 53 -32.41 15.20 -30.73
N PRO A 54 -33.50 15.03 -29.95
CA PRO A 54 -33.52 14.02 -28.89
C PRO A 54 -33.66 12.61 -29.50
N PRO A 55 -33.37 11.54 -28.73
CA PRO A 55 -33.56 10.15 -29.16
C PRO A 55 -34.99 9.87 -29.67
N ARG A 56 -35.13 9.02 -30.68
CA ARG A 56 -36.43 8.69 -31.32
C ARG A 56 -36.65 7.19 -31.55
N THR A 57 -35.57 6.43 -31.56
CA THR A 57 -35.58 5.00 -31.85
C THR A 57 -35.07 4.20 -30.65
N THR A 58 -35.86 3.21 -30.27
CA THR A 58 -35.43 2.08 -29.43
C THR A 58 -35.25 0.89 -30.37
N LEU A 59 -34.12 0.19 -30.27
CA LEU A 59 -33.87 -1.04 -31.05
C LEU A 59 -34.51 -2.29 -30.39
N LEU A 60 -35.28 -2.09 -29.31
CA LEU A 60 -35.89 -3.15 -28.52
C LEU A 60 -37.40 -3.24 -28.73
N GLU A 61 -38.01 -2.26 -29.41
CA GLU A 61 -39.44 -2.20 -29.67
C GLU A 61 -39.72 -2.39 -31.17
N ASP A 62 -40.48 -3.43 -31.52
CA ASP A 62 -40.96 -3.64 -32.88
C ASP A 62 -42.08 -2.64 -33.20
N LYS A 63 -41.81 -1.69 -34.09
CA LYS A 63 -42.85 -0.88 -34.72
C LYS A 63 -43.31 -1.59 -35.98
N LEU A 64 -44.59 -1.90 -36.08
CA LEU A 64 -45.17 -2.55 -37.25
C LEU A 64 -45.92 -1.51 -38.10
N ASP A 65 -45.88 -1.67 -39.42
CA ASP A 65 -46.73 -0.91 -40.34
C ASP A 65 -48.19 -1.42 -40.30
N ASP A 66 -49.07 -0.75 -41.05
CA ASP A 66 -50.51 -1.10 -41.13
C ASP A 66 -50.77 -2.53 -41.64
N ASN A 67 -49.76 -3.20 -42.21
CA ASN A 67 -49.83 -4.59 -42.69
C ASN A 67 -49.19 -5.59 -41.72
N GLY A 68 -48.77 -5.16 -40.52
CA GLY A 68 -48.12 -6.00 -39.53
C GLY A 68 -46.66 -6.35 -39.84
N LYS A 69 -46.03 -5.66 -40.79
CA LYS A 69 -44.62 -5.86 -41.13
C LYS A 69 -43.75 -4.90 -40.30
N LEU A 70 -42.57 -5.37 -39.87
CA LEU A 70 -41.61 -4.52 -39.17
C LEU A 70 -41.28 -3.27 -40.01
N GLN A 71 -41.55 -2.11 -39.42
CA GLN A 71 -41.26 -0.81 -39.96
C GLN A 71 -39.77 -0.49 -39.79
N GLU A 72 -39.19 0.20 -40.77
CA GLU A 72 -37.82 0.68 -40.66
C GLU A 72 -37.67 1.66 -39.49
N PRO A 73 -36.58 1.58 -38.69
CA PRO A 73 -36.32 2.51 -37.60
C PRO A 73 -36.23 3.98 -38.06
N ASP A 74 -36.62 4.91 -37.20
CA ASP A 74 -36.49 6.35 -37.47
C ASP A 74 -35.01 6.77 -37.38
N TYR A 75 -34.39 7.00 -38.55
CA TYR A 75 -32.99 7.45 -38.67
C TYR A 75 -32.80 8.97 -38.59
N THR A 76 -33.85 9.76 -38.33
CA THR A 76 -33.75 11.23 -38.27
C THR A 76 -32.67 11.68 -37.29
N VAL A 77 -32.47 10.96 -36.17
CA VAL A 77 -31.40 11.26 -35.19
C VAL A 77 -30.01 11.09 -35.80
N ILE A 78 -29.78 10.06 -36.62
CA ILE A 78 -28.51 9.85 -37.33
C ILE A 78 -28.33 10.94 -38.40
N GLU A 79 -29.39 11.27 -39.13
CA GLU A 79 -29.34 12.29 -40.18
C GLU A 79 -29.02 13.68 -39.63
N VAL A 80 -29.67 14.07 -38.53
CA VAL A 80 -29.45 15.38 -37.92
C VAL A 80 -28.18 15.41 -37.07
N ASN A 81 -27.95 14.44 -36.18
CA ASN A 81 -26.88 14.56 -35.18
C ASN A 81 -25.50 14.14 -35.71
N LEU A 82 -25.43 13.38 -36.82
CA LEU A 82 -24.17 12.89 -37.40
C LEU A 82 -23.99 13.30 -38.87
N LYS A 83 -24.92 12.95 -39.76
CA LYS A 83 -24.77 13.22 -41.21
C LYS A 83 -24.68 14.72 -41.51
N SER A 84 -25.49 15.54 -40.84
CA SER A 84 -25.40 17.00 -41.01
C SER A 84 -24.03 17.57 -40.56
N VAL A 85 -23.44 17.01 -39.50
CA VAL A 85 -22.13 17.42 -38.97
C VAL A 85 -21.02 17.03 -39.93
N LEU A 86 -21.10 15.83 -40.53
CA LEU A 86 -20.21 15.38 -41.60
C LEU A 86 -20.28 16.32 -42.81
N ASN A 87 -21.49 16.62 -43.29
CA ASN A 87 -21.71 17.49 -44.44
C ASN A 87 -21.20 18.93 -44.19
N THR A 88 -21.50 19.48 -43.01
CA THR A 88 -21.03 20.80 -42.58
C THR A 88 -19.50 20.85 -42.52
N THR A 89 -18.87 19.80 -41.99
CA THR A 89 -17.40 19.68 -41.93
C THR A 89 -16.79 19.60 -43.34
N ALA A 90 -17.42 18.86 -44.26
CA ALA A 90 -16.95 18.76 -45.64
C ALA A 90 -17.00 20.11 -46.38
N LEU A 91 -18.07 20.88 -46.19
CA LEU A 91 -18.20 22.24 -46.75
C LEU A 91 -17.20 23.21 -46.11
N ALA A 92 -17.02 23.17 -44.79
CA ALA A 92 -16.00 23.97 -44.11
C ALA A 92 -14.60 23.71 -44.68
N LEU A 93 -14.22 22.45 -44.81
CA LEU A 93 -12.93 22.07 -45.43
C LEU A 93 -12.83 22.47 -46.89
N HIS A 94 -13.92 22.53 -47.64
CA HIS A 94 -13.91 22.99 -49.03
C HIS A 94 -13.51 24.47 -49.11
N TYR A 95 -14.18 25.34 -48.36
CA TYR A 95 -13.96 26.78 -48.39
C TYR A 95 -12.65 27.19 -47.70
N MET A 96 -12.35 26.64 -46.52
CA MET A 96 -11.12 26.94 -45.76
C MET A 96 -9.84 26.54 -46.48
N ARG A 97 -9.88 25.53 -47.36
CA ARG A 97 -8.73 25.16 -48.21
C ARG A 97 -8.55 26.05 -49.44
N LYS A 98 -9.63 26.69 -49.91
CA LYS A 98 -9.63 27.51 -51.13
C LYS A 98 -9.39 28.99 -50.86
N GLN A 99 -9.72 29.46 -49.67
CA GLN A 99 -9.49 30.85 -49.27
C GLN A 99 -7.99 31.17 -49.16
N GLN A 100 -7.66 32.45 -49.23
CA GLN A 100 -6.27 32.94 -49.19
C GLN A 100 -6.06 33.85 -47.97
N PRO A 101 -5.17 33.50 -47.02
CA PRO A 101 -4.44 32.23 -46.91
C PRO A 101 -5.36 31.05 -46.51
N PRO A 102 -4.99 29.80 -46.83
CA PRO A 102 -5.77 28.62 -46.44
C PRO A 102 -5.65 28.36 -44.93
N GLY A 103 -6.79 28.14 -44.27
CA GLY A 103 -6.84 27.90 -42.83
C GLY A 103 -8.20 28.19 -42.22
N GLY A 104 -8.36 27.85 -40.93
CA GLY A 104 -9.59 28.09 -40.17
C GLY A 104 -9.77 27.14 -38.98
N SER A 105 -10.87 27.26 -38.25
CA SER A 105 -11.22 26.37 -37.13
C SER A 105 -12.61 25.77 -37.29
N ILE A 106 -12.71 24.47 -37.06
CA ILE A 106 -13.97 23.72 -37.05
C ILE A 106 -14.17 23.18 -35.62
N VAL A 107 -15.31 23.48 -35.00
CA VAL A 107 -15.70 22.93 -33.70
C VAL A 107 -16.94 22.05 -33.88
N LEU A 108 -16.89 20.81 -33.39
CA LEU A 108 -17.98 19.83 -33.49
C LEU A 108 -18.67 19.61 -32.13
N THR A 109 -19.97 19.36 -32.12
CA THR A 109 -20.70 19.03 -30.88
C THR A 109 -20.85 17.51 -30.69
N ALA A 110 -19.88 16.91 -29.98
CA ALA A 110 -19.78 15.47 -29.74
C ALA A 110 -20.61 14.97 -28.56
N SER A 111 -21.01 15.80 -27.58
CA SER A 111 -21.74 15.37 -26.35
C SER A 111 -20.93 14.46 -25.41
N ALA A 112 -21.20 14.54 -24.10
CA ALA A 112 -20.67 13.60 -23.11
C ALA A 112 -21.05 12.14 -23.42
N SER A 113 -22.22 11.93 -24.04
CA SER A 113 -22.68 10.62 -24.49
C SER A 113 -21.75 9.97 -25.53
N SER A 114 -20.88 10.72 -26.20
CA SER A 114 -19.91 10.14 -27.14
C SER A 114 -18.86 9.24 -26.48
N PHE A 115 -18.68 9.28 -25.16
CA PHE A 115 -17.73 8.41 -24.45
C PHE A 115 -18.29 7.81 -23.15
N GLN A 116 -19.57 8.05 -22.86
CA GLN A 116 -20.30 7.50 -21.72
C GLN A 116 -21.24 6.37 -22.17
N ARG A 117 -21.55 5.43 -21.27
CA ARG A 117 -22.67 4.51 -21.47
C ARG A 117 -23.98 5.30 -21.27
N PHE A 118 -24.78 5.41 -22.33
CA PHE A 118 -26.03 6.18 -22.33
C PHE A 118 -27.16 5.40 -23.01
N ALA A 119 -28.32 5.30 -22.34
CA ALA A 119 -29.48 4.52 -22.77
C ALA A 119 -30.30 5.22 -23.88
N ALA A 120 -29.62 5.62 -24.95
CA ALA A 120 -30.23 6.20 -26.15
C ALA A 120 -29.40 5.78 -27.37
N VAL A 121 -29.78 4.67 -27.99
CA VAL A 121 -28.91 3.96 -28.94
C VAL A 121 -28.60 4.83 -30.17
N ASP A 122 -29.61 5.40 -30.80
CA ASP A 122 -29.49 6.27 -31.98
C ASP A 122 -28.66 7.54 -31.69
N TYR A 123 -28.94 8.22 -30.58
CA TYR A 123 -28.25 9.44 -30.16
C TYR A 123 -26.79 9.18 -29.80
N THR A 124 -26.54 8.14 -28.99
CA THR A 124 -25.18 7.74 -28.59
C THR A 124 -24.35 7.32 -29.79
N THR A 125 -24.94 6.54 -30.71
CA THR A 125 -24.30 6.15 -31.97
C THR A 125 -23.92 7.37 -32.81
N ALA A 126 -24.85 8.31 -33.02
CA ALA A 126 -24.57 9.54 -33.76
C ALA A 126 -23.44 10.35 -33.13
N LYS A 127 -23.49 10.57 -31.82
CA LYS A 127 -22.52 11.37 -31.07
C LYS A 127 -21.14 10.72 -30.99
N HIS A 128 -21.07 9.40 -30.88
CA HIS A 128 -19.82 8.65 -31.03
C HIS A 128 -19.23 8.79 -32.45
N GLY A 129 -20.07 8.79 -33.48
CA GLY A 129 -19.66 9.07 -34.86
C GLY A 129 -19.04 10.45 -35.05
N VAL A 130 -19.58 11.49 -34.40
CA VAL A 130 -19.01 12.85 -34.42
C VAL A 130 -17.62 12.89 -33.78
N LEU A 131 -17.43 12.17 -32.67
CA LEU A 131 -16.12 12.03 -32.04
C LEU A 131 -15.12 11.28 -32.94
N GLY A 132 -15.58 10.23 -33.63
CA GLY A 132 -14.81 9.51 -34.65
C GLY A 132 -14.40 10.39 -35.83
N LEU A 133 -15.29 11.27 -36.29
CA LEU A 133 -14.99 12.27 -37.34
C LEU A 133 -13.84 13.19 -36.92
N MET A 134 -13.90 13.81 -35.74
CA MET A 134 -12.81 14.68 -35.26
C MET A 134 -11.48 13.92 -35.18
N ARG A 135 -11.48 12.70 -34.64
CA ARG A 135 -10.27 11.89 -34.47
C ARG A 135 -9.62 11.47 -35.79
N SER A 136 -10.42 11.27 -36.84
CA SER A 136 -9.93 10.78 -38.12
C SER A 136 -9.48 11.90 -39.06
N ILE A 137 -10.08 13.08 -38.96
CA ILE A 137 -9.87 14.15 -39.94
C ILE A 137 -8.54 14.89 -39.74
N VAL A 138 -8.13 15.14 -38.49
CA VAL A 138 -6.89 15.88 -38.19
C VAL A 138 -5.64 15.13 -38.69
N PRO A 139 -5.46 13.83 -38.41
CA PRO A 139 -4.33 13.08 -38.99
C PRO A 139 -4.37 13.04 -40.52
N THR A 140 -5.57 13.02 -41.11
CA THR A 140 -5.73 13.01 -42.57
C THR A 140 -5.32 14.33 -43.22
N LEU A 141 -5.63 15.48 -42.58
CA LEU A 141 -5.21 16.80 -43.03
C LEU A 141 -3.69 16.97 -42.93
N SER A 142 -3.07 16.47 -41.86
CA SER A 142 -1.62 16.56 -41.64
C SER A 142 -0.76 15.83 -42.68
N LYS A 143 -1.34 14.84 -43.39
CA LYS A 143 -0.65 14.04 -44.42
C LYS A 143 -0.70 14.64 -45.82
N GLN A 144 -1.36 15.79 -46.01
CA GLN A 144 -1.40 16.46 -47.31
C GLN A 144 -0.02 17.07 -47.63
N PRO A 145 0.41 17.10 -48.91
CA PRO A 145 1.73 17.65 -49.30
C PRO A 145 1.95 19.12 -48.90
N SER A 146 0.86 19.88 -48.78
CA SER A 146 0.83 21.23 -48.20
C SER A 146 -0.36 21.27 -47.24
N PRO A 147 -0.16 20.95 -45.95
CA PRO A 147 -1.26 20.84 -45.01
C PRO A 147 -1.83 22.24 -44.75
N PRO A 148 -3.14 22.47 -45.01
CA PRO A 148 -3.76 23.74 -44.72
C PRO A 148 -3.79 23.95 -43.20
N ALA A 149 -3.69 25.20 -42.73
CA ALA A 149 -3.74 25.55 -41.31
C ALA A 149 -5.17 25.45 -40.74
N ILE A 150 -5.81 24.29 -40.88
CA ILE A 150 -7.18 24.02 -40.45
C ILE A 150 -7.14 23.18 -39.17
N ARG A 151 -7.74 23.71 -38.11
CA ARG A 151 -7.87 23.04 -36.82
C ARG A 151 -9.26 22.43 -36.68
N VAL A 152 -9.34 21.20 -36.17
CA VAL A 152 -10.63 20.56 -35.89
C VAL A 152 -10.66 20.10 -34.44
N ASN A 153 -11.62 20.63 -33.69
CA ASN A 153 -11.83 20.35 -32.26
C ASN A 153 -13.27 19.93 -32.01
N ALA A 154 -13.57 19.43 -30.83
CA ALA A 154 -14.93 19.09 -30.43
C ALA A 154 -15.22 19.51 -28.98
N ILE A 155 -16.47 19.86 -28.72
CA ILE A 155 -17.01 19.99 -27.36
C ILE A 155 -17.86 18.76 -27.03
N ALA A 156 -17.81 18.35 -25.78
CA ALA A 156 -18.66 17.32 -25.20
C ALA A 156 -19.45 17.90 -24.01
N PRO A 157 -20.56 18.61 -24.28
CA PRO A 157 -21.40 19.12 -23.21
C PRO A 157 -22.02 17.98 -22.40
N HIS A 158 -22.03 18.14 -21.07
CA HIS A 158 -22.92 17.39 -20.18
C HIS A 158 -24.36 17.96 -20.23
N TRP A 159 -25.22 17.57 -19.29
CA TRP A 159 -26.59 18.11 -19.13
C TRP A 159 -26.60 19.64 -19.26
N THR A 160 -27.27 20.12 -20.30
CA THR A 160 -27.36 21.54 -20.66
C THR A 160 -28.82 21.90 -20.84
N ASP A 161 -29.25 23.00 -20.21
CA ASP A 161 -30.60 23.54 -20.27
C ASP A 161 -30.90 24.00 -21.70
N THR A 162 -31.59 23.18 -22.46
CA THR A 162 -31.87 23.39 -23.88
C THR A 162 -33.29 22.96 -24.20
N GLY A 163 -33.81 23.35 -25.37
CA GLY A 163 -35.08 22.80 -25.86
C GLY A 163 -35.10 21.27 -26.01
N LEU A 164 -33.93 20.62 -26.06
CA LEU A 164 -33.78 19.15 -26.09
C LEU A 164 -33.89 18.52 -24.70
N ALA A 165 -33.42 19.24 -23.68
CA ALA A 165 -33.36 18.79 -22.31
C ALA A 165 -33.66 19.98 -21.37
N PRO A 166 -34.95 20.26 -21.08
CA PRO A 166 -35.34 21.41 -20.28
C PRO A 166 -34.72 21.33 -18.89
N GLY A 167 -34.06 22.39 -18.44
CA GLY A 167 -33.29 22.37 -17.20
C GLY A 167 -34.13 22.13 -15.95
N ALA A 168 -35.39 22.56 -15.93
CA ALA A 168 -36.32 22.24 -14.85
C ALA A 168 -36.52 20.72 -14.67
N LEU A 169 -36.64 19.98 -15.79
CA LEU A 169 -36.80 18.53 -15.77
C LEU A 169 -35.51 17.81 -15.37
N LEU A 170 -34.37 18.33 -15.82
CA LEU A 170 -33.06 17.79 -15.44
C LEU A 170 -32.75 18.03 -13.95
N ARG A 171 -33.05 19.22 -13.43
CA ARG A 171 -32.88 19.51 -11.99
C ARG A 171 -33.79 18.63 -11.13
N ALA A 172 -35.02 18.38 -11.57
CA ALA A 172 -35.95 17.46 -10.89
C ALA A 172 -35.41 16.01 -10.80
N SER A 173 -34.57 15.58 -11.75
CA SER A 173 -33.96 14.25 -11.73
C SER A 173 -32.68 14.14 -10.90
N GLY A 174 -32.27 15.23 -10.25
CA GLY A 174 -30.99 15.32 -9.53
C GLY A 174 -29.79 15.52 -10.45
N ALA A 175 -30.00 15.81 -11.75
CA ALA A 175 -28.93 16.08 -12.68
C ALA A 175 -28.42 17.52 -12.56
N ILE A 176 -27.10 17.65 -12.39
CA ILE A 176 -26.43 18.96 -12.45
C ILE A 176 -26.48 19.45 -13.89
N CYS A 177 -27.24 20.53 -14.10
CA CYS A 177 -27.54 21.09 -15.42
C CYS A 177 -26.86 22.46 -15.60
N MET A 178 -26.15 22.66 -16.71
CA MET A 178 -25.53 23.93 -17.05
C MET A 178 -26.40 24.78 -17.99
N THR A 179 -26.20 26.09 -17.97
CA THR A 179 -26.79 26.99 -18.98
C THR A 179 -26.10 26.82 -20.34
N PRO A 180 -26.76 27.15 -21.47
CA PRO A 180 -26.16 27.18 -22.81
C PRO A 180 -24.86 28.00 -22.93
N ALA A 181 -24.65 28.99 -22.05
CA ALA A 181 -23.43 29.79 -22.00
C ALA A 181 -22.15 28.98 -21.76
N GLY A 182 -22.22 27.83 -21.07
CA GLY A 182 -21.06 26.98 -20.83
C GLY A 182 -20.48 26.37 -22.11
N PRO A 183 -21.26 25.55 -22.83
CA PRO A 183 -20.83 24.99 -24.11
C PRO A 183 -20.46 26.05 -25.15
N ALA A 184 -21.15 27.20 -25.14
CA ALA A 184 -20.82 28.32 -26.02
C ALA A 184 -19.42 28.90 -25.74
N ARG A 185 -19.04 29.07 -24.47
CA ARG A 185 -17.69 29.50 -24.08
C ARG A 185 -16.62 28.49 -24.51
N SER A 186 -16.87 27.20 -24.30
CA SER A 186 -15.96 26.14 -24.74
C SER A 186 -15.77 26.14 -26.26
N ALA A 187 -16.86 26.33 -27.02
CA ALA A 187 -16.77 26.44 -28.47
C ALA A 187 -15.96 27.68 -28.89
N LEU A 188 -16.21 28.83 -28.24
CA LEU A 188 -15.49 30.06 -28.52
C LEU A 188 -14.00 29.96 -28.20
N ALA A 189 -13.64 29.32 -27.08
CA ALA A 189 -12.24 29.07 -26.70
C ALA A 189 -11.52 28.21 -27.76
N LEU A 190 -12.13 27.11 -28.20
CA LEU A 190 -11.59 26.26 -29.27
C LEU A 190 -11.49 26.97 -30.63
N MET A 191 -12.37 27.94 -30.88
CA MET A 191 -12.29 28.79 -32.08
C MET A 191 -11.17 29.81 -32.00
N ALA A 192 -11.08 30.54 -30.89
CA ALA A 192 -10.19 31.69 -30.72
C ALA A 192 -8.74 31.29 -30.42
N ASP A 193 -8.52 30.21 -29.68
CA ASP A 193 -7.18 29.79 -29.28
C ASP A 193 -6.57 28.82 -30.31
N GLU A 194 -5.53 29.31 -31.00
CA GLU A 194 -4.85 28.59 -32.07
C GLU A 194 -4.04 27.39 -31.60
N ARG A 195 -3.78 27.26 -30.29
CA ARG A 195 -3.06 26.12 -29.71
C ARG A 195 -3.87 24.82 -29.81
N TYR A 196 -5.19 24.91 -29.92
CA TYR A 196 -6.06 23.74 -29.95
C TYR A 196 -6.22 23.14 -31.35
N ASN A 197 -5.73 21.91 -31.52
CA ASN A 197 -6.01 21.08 -32.67
C ASN A 197 -6.21 19.64 -32.21
N GLN A 198 -7.34 19.01 -32.57
CA GLN A 198 -7.78 17.71 -32.07
C GLN A 198 -8.16 17.69 -30.57
N ALA A 199 -8.52 18.83 -30.00
CA ALA A 199 -8.97 18.92 -28.61
C ALA A 199 -10.43 18.47 -28.46
N LEU A 200 -10.74 17.76 -27.36
CA LEU A 200 -12.10 17.42 -26.94
C LEU A 200 -12.38 18.06 -25.57
N VAL A 201 -13.19 19.11 -25.53
CA VAL A 201 -13.51 19.83 -24.28
C VAL A 201 -14.80 19.29 -23.68
N PHE A 202 -14.69 18.56 -22.57
CA PHE A 202 -15.85 18.18 -21.76
C PHE A 202 -16.29 19.38 -20.90
N SER A 203 -17.53 19.82 -21.07
CA SER A 203 -18.11 20.93 -20.29
C SER A 203 -19.11 20.37 -19.28
N GLN A 204 -19.01 20.77 -18.02
CA GLN A 204 -19.93 20.44 -16.91
C GLN A 204 -20.15 21.67 -16.02
N ALA A 205 -21.36 21.85 -15.48
CA ALA A 205 -21.60 22.83 -14.42
C ALA A 205 -20.97 22.36 -13.09
N LEU A 206 -20.35 23.28 -12.35
CA LEU A 206 -19.86 23.06 -10.99
C LEU A 206 -20.86 23.65 -9.99
N VAL A 207 -21.01 22.98 -8.84
CA VAL A 207 -21.78 23.48 -7.69
C VAL A 207 -20.78 24.08 -6.70
N ASP A 208 -21.06 25.26 -6.17
CA ASP A 208 -20.17 25.91 -5.20
C ASP A 208 -20.17 25.23 -3.83
N ALA A 209 -19.24 25.65 -2.96
CA ALA A 209 -19.04 25.08 -1.63
C ALA A 209 -20.10 25.48 -0.58
N SER A 210 -21.06 26.35 -0.94
CA SER A 210 -22.15 26.81 -0.06
C SER A 210 -23.43 26.00 -0.21
N GLY A 211 -23.56 25.18 -1.26
CA GLY A 211 -24.81 24.48 -1.57
C GLY A 211 -25.91 25.39 -2.14
N ASP A 212 -25.69 26.71 -2.19
CA ASP A 212 -26.60 27.69 -2.77
C ASP A 212 -26.12 28.11 -4.16
N GLY A 213 -26.32 27.20 -5.11
CA GLY A 213 -26.22 27.47 -6.55
C GLY A 213 -27.59 27.49 -7.22
N ALA A 214 -28.60 28.06 -6.55
CA ALA A 214 -29.81 28.50 -7.25
C ALA A 214 -29.49 29.82 -7.96
N ASP A 215 -29.90 29.91 -9.23
CA ASP A 215 -29.88 31.13 -10.04
C ASP A 215 -28.55 31.47 -10.74
N GLY A 216 -28.19 30.63 -11.72
CA GLY A 216 -27.77 31.07 -13.06
C GLY A 216 -26.42 31.79 -13.27
N GLU A 217 -25.83 32.42 -12.24
CA GLU A 217 -24.66 33.31 -12.39
C GLU A 217 -23.38 32.80 -11.69
N GLY A 218 -23.48 31.81 -10.80
CA GLY A 218 -22.35 31.25 -10.02
C GLY A 218 -21.60 30.05 -10.63
N VAL A 219 -21.85 29.70 -11.89
CA VAL A 219 -21.33 28.45 -12.49
C VAL A 219 -19.88 28.61 -12.94
N VAL A 220 -18.94 27.94 -12.26
CA VAL A 220 -17.55 27.76 -12.74
C VAL A 220 -17.53 26.60 -13.74
N TYR A 221 -16.89 26.79 -14.90
CA TYR A 221 -16.77 25.77 -15.95
C TYR A 221 -15.37 25.19 -15.94
N ARG A 222 -15.25 23.86 -16.02
CA ARG A 222 -13.95 23.19 -16.14
C ARG A 222 -13.68 22.85 -17.60
N GLU A 223 -12.72 23.53 -18.21
CA GLU A 223 -12.13 23.14 -19.49
C GLU A 223 -11.10 22.03 -19.25
N LEU A 224 -11.21 20.89 -19.94
CA LEU A 224 -10.33 19.73 -19.77
C LEU A 224 -9.37 19.62 -20.95
N ASP A 225 -8.12 20.02 -20.72
CA ASP A 225 -7.02 19.93 -21.69
C ASP A 225 -6.18 18.64 -21.55
N GLU A 226 -6.63 17.65 -20.75
CA GLU A 226 -5.86 16.42 -20.53
C GLU A 226 -6.76 15.18 -20.48
N GLY A 227 -6.67 14.38 -21.55
CA GLY A 227 -6.74 12.92 -21.43
C GLY A 227 -8.13 12.30 -21.24
N LEU A 228 -8.75 12.00 -22.38
CA LEU A 228 -9.83 11.03 -22.60
C LEU A 228 -9.73 9.69 -21.80
N LEU A 229 -8.58 9.36 -21.22
CA LEU A 229 -8.36 8.18 -20.37
C LEU A 229 -8.89 8.31 -18.93
N ALA A 230 -9.02 9.53 -18.38
CA ALA A 230 -9.52 9.71 -17.01
C ALA A 230 -11.05 9.51 -16.94
N ALA A 231 -11.79 9.96 -17.95
CA ALA A 231 -13.25 9.90 -17.99
C ALA A 231 -13.79 8.47 -18.24
N THR A 232 -13.05 7.61 -18.94
CA THR A 232 -13.44 6.22 -19.18
C THR A 232 -13.22 5.32 -17.96
N LYS A 233 -12.26 5.64 -17.09
CA LYS A 233 -12.02 4.90 -15.83
C LYS A 233 -12.97 5.31 -14.70
N VAL A 234 -13.35 6.58 -14.60
CA VAL A 234 -14.23 7.07 -13.52
C VAL A 234 -15.70 6.68 -13.74
N MET A 235 -16.16 6.51 -14.98
CA MET A 235 -17.59 6.27 -15.25
C MET A 235 -17.99 4.81 -15.44
N CYS A 236 -17.02 3.88 -15.41
CA CYS A 236 -17.28 2.45 -15.27
C CYS A 236 -17.23 1.97 -13.80
N ALA A 237 -16.88 2.85 -12.85
CA ALA A 237 -16.81 2.56 -11.41
C ALA A 237 -17.92 3.32 -10.67
N GLY A 238 -19.12 2.73 -10.59
CA GLY A 238 -20.36 3.38 -10.16
C GLY A 238 -20.33 4.06 -8.78
N ARG A 239 -20.18 5.39 -8.75
CA ARG A 239 -20.44 6.24 -7.57
C ARG A 239 -21.25 7.52 -7.88
N GLY A 240 -22.24 7.39 -8.76
CA GLY A 240 -23.32 8.35 -9.00
C GLY A 240 -24.42 7.62 -9.79
N PRO A 241 -25.70 8.05 -9.75
CA PRO A 241 -26.73 7.37 -10.52
C PRO A 241 -26.29 7.36 -11.99
N SER A 242 -26.31 6.18 -12.61
CA SER A 242 -25.91 6.08 -14.01
C SER A 242 -26.78 7.03 -14.86
N LEU A 243 -26.24 7.50 -16.00
CA LEU A 243 -26.99 8.33 -16.93
C LEU A 243 -28.29 7.62 -17.39
N SER A 244 -28.29 6.28 -17.34
CA SER A 244 -29.44 5.39 -17.50
C SER A 244 -30.46 5.51 -16.35
N GLU A 245 -30.02 5.43 -15.08
CA GLU A 245 -30.90 5.60 -13.89
C GLU A 245 -31.57 6.98 -13.85
N THR A 246 -30.88 8.02 -14.33
CA THR A 246 -31.45 9.38 -14.41
C THR A 246 -32.55 9.47 -15.48
N MET A 247 -32.41 8.73 -16.59
CA MET A 247 -33.45 8.66 -17.64
C MET A 247 -34.63 7.77 -17.26
N GLU A 248 -34.39 6.65 -16.60
CA GLU A 248 -35.46 5.85 -16.00
C GLU A 248 -36.29 6.71 -15.02
N LYS A 249 -35.63 7.51 -14.19
CA LYS A 249 -36.29 8.46 -13.29
C LYS A 249 -37.00 9.61 -14.00
N ILE A 250 -36.48 10.16 -15.10
CA ILE A 250 -37.18 11.21 -15.87
C ILE A 250 -38.41 10.66 -16.59
N VAL A 251 -38.32 9.43 -17.12
CA VAL A 251 -39.47 8.71 -17.70
C VAL A 251 -40.50 8.40 -16.61
N GLU A 252 -40.06 8.00 -15.41
CA GLU A 252 -40.92 7.75 -14.26
C GLU A 252 -41.57 9.04 -13.70
N MET A 253 -40.82 10.15 -13.63
CA MET A 253 -41.31 11.47 -13.17
C MET A 253 -42.26 12.14 -14.15
N LYS A 254 -42.12 11.93 -15.46
CA LYS A 254 -43.14 12.34 -16.43
C LYS A 254 -44.48 11.60 -16.23
N GLY A 255 -44.47 10.48 -15.51
CA GLY A 255 -45.66 9.69 -15.16
C GLY A 255 -46.25 9.97 -13.76
N LYS A 256 -45.59 10.72 -12.86
CA LYS A 256 -46.03 10.91 -11.48
C LYS A 256 -45.98 12.38 -11.05
N LYS A 257 -47.11 12.90 -10.53
CA LYS A 257 -47.28 14.28 -10.04
C LYS A 257 -46.24 14.60 -8.94
N ALA A 258 -45.54 15.73 -9.10
CA ALA A 258 -44.51 16.22 -8.19
C ALA A 258 -45.10 16.75 -6.87
N ALA A 259 -44.85 16.05 -5.78
CA ALA A 259 -44.86 16.56 -4.42
C ALA A 259 -44.01 15.63 -3.54
N GLU A 260 -43.26 16.21 -2.60
CA GLU A 260 -42.56 15.56 -1.49
C GLU A 260 -41.25 14.83 -1.78
N VAL A 261 -40.10 15.49 -1.56
CA VAL A 261 -38.94 14.90 -0.86
C VAL A 261 -38.15 16.02 -0.16
N GLU A 262 -38.22 16.07 1.17
CA GLU A 262 -37.33 16.84 2.05
C GLU A 262 -36.32 15.89 2.72
N GLY A 263 -35.07 16.38 2.89
CA GLY A 263 -34.13 15.91 3.91
C GLY A 263 -33.16 14.79 3.51
N LEU A 264 -31.87 15.13 3.35
CA LEU A 264 -30.74 14.22 3.59
C LEU A 264 -29.43 15.03 3.76
N GLU A 265 -28.82 14.87 4.93
CA GLU A 265 -27.62 15.57 5.40
C GLU A 265 -26.36 15.17 4.61
N SER A 266 -25.48 16.15 4.40
CA SER A 266 -24.26 16.08 3.59
C SER A 266 -23.09 15.38 4.29
N ILE A 267 -22.45 14.44 3.60
CA ILE A 267 -21.11 13.92 3.95
C ILE A 267 -20.10 14.48 2.93
N THR A 268 -19.12 15.23 3.43
CA THR A 268 -18.14 15.98 2.63
C THR A 268 -16.89 15.13 2.36
N PHE A 269 -16.42 15.04 1.11
CA PHE A 269 -15.07 14.53 0.78
C PHE A 269 -14.35 15.47 -0.19
N SER A 270 -13.17 15.93 0.21
CA SER A 270 -12.27 16.82 -0.55
C SER A 270 -11.26 15.98 -1.36
N TYR A 271 -11.09 16.27 -2.66
CA TYR A 271 -9.95 15.75 -3.45
C TYR A 271 -9.11 16.90 -4.03
N LYS A 272 -7.87 17.04 -3.55
CA LYS A 272 -6.81 17.84 -4.17
C LYS A 272 -6.31 17.14 -5.44
N LYS A 273 -6.23 17.84 -6.57
CA LYS A 273 -5.59 17.36 -7.81
C LYS A 273 -4.07 17.50 -7.64
N MET A 274 -3.33 16.40 -7.47
CA MET A 274 -1.85 16.45 -7.51
C MET A 274 -1.39 16.35 -8.97
N ALA A 275 -0.77 17.42 -9.49
CA ALA A 275 0.08 17.33 -10.67
C ALA A 275 1.43 16.72 -10.27
N PHE A 276 2.05 15.90 -11.12
CA PHE A 276 3.43 15.42 -10.93
C PHE A 276 4.38 16.28 -11.80
N PRO A 277 4.91 17.40 -11.29
CA PRO A 277 5.84 18.24 -12.04
C PRO A 277 7.23 17.59 -12.11
N LEU A 278 7.78 17.50 -13.32
CA LEU A 278 9.18 17.10 -13.50
C LEU A 278 10.13 18.23 -13.11
N THR A 279 11.16 17.88 -12.35
CA THR A 279 12.30 18.75 -12.03
C THR A 279 13.42 18.46 -13.01
N PHE A 280 13.83 19.47 -13.78
CA PHE A 280 14.92 19.36 -14.75
C PHE A 280 16.25 19.82 -14.12
N PRO A 281 17.33 19.02 -14.20
CA PRO A 281 18.65 19.46 -13.77
C PRO A 281 19.11 20.69 -14.58
N LYS A 282 19.79 21.65 -13.92
CA LYS A 282 20.21 22.91 -14.57
C LYS A 282 21.42 22.75 -15.51
N SER A 283 22.29 21.77 -15.25
CA SER A 283 23.61 21.64 -15.89
C SER A 283 23.74 20.42 -16.81
N ARG A 284 22.70 19.60 -16.95
CA ARG A 284 22.67 18.38 -17.78
C ARG A 284 21.23 18.01 -18.15
N GLU A 285 21.07 17.10 -19.09
CA GLU A 285 19.77 16.54 -19.46
C GLU A 285 19.14 15.72 -18.31
N LEU A 286 17.80 15.63 -18.32
CA LEU A 286 17.04 14.73 -17.46
C LEU A 286 17.31 13.29 -17.91
N THR A 287 17.82 12.44 -17.02
CA THR A 287 18.15 11.04 -17.33
C THR A 287 17.12 10.07 -16.75
N GLY A 288 17.21 8.79 -17.14
CA GLY A 288 16.46 7.69 -16.51
C GLY A 288 16.61 7.66 -14.99
N GLY A 289 17.83 7.88 -14.48
CA GLY A 289 18.11 7.94 -13.05
C GLY A 289 17.34 9.05 -12.32
N ASP A 290 17.26 10.24 -12.92
CA ASP A 290 16.45 11.34 -12.36
C ASP A 290 14.96 11.02 -12.39
N LEU A 291 14.48 10.47 -13.51
CA LEU A 291 13.07 10.14 -13.69
C LEU A 291 12.63 9.08 -12.69
N LEU A 292 13.48 8.07 -12.42
CA LEU A 292 13.24 7.08 -11.39
C LEU A 292 13.19 7.71 -9.99
N ALA A 293 14.18 8.51 -9.62
CA ALA A 293 14.22 9.15 -8.31
C ALA A 293 12.99 10.04 -8.06
N GLN A 294 12.62 10.85 -9.05
CA GLN A 294 11.40 11.67 -9.00
C GLN A 294 10.14 10.82 -8.88
N SER A 295 10.09 9.69 -9.60
CA SER A 295 8.95 8.77 -9.53
C SER A 295 8.80 8.16 -8.14
N LEU A 296 9.90 7.74 -7.52
CA LEU A 296 9.88 7.22 -6.14
C LEU A 296 9.48 8.28 -5.13
N LYS A 297 9.97 9.51 -5.28
CA LYS A 297 9.58 10.64 -4.42
C LYS A 297 8.07 10.88 -4.49
N GLN A 298 7.48 10.84 -5.68
CA GLN A 298 6.03 10.94 -5.87
C GLN A 298 5.25 9.80 -5.24
N LEU A 299 5.82 8.59 -5.22
CA LEU A 299 5.25 7.42 -4.56
C LEU A 299 5.46 7.43 -3.02
N GLY A 300 6.04 8.50 -2.48
CA GLY A 300 6.21 8.71 -1.03
C GLY A 300 7.50 8.16 -0.45
N THR A 301 8.49 7.81 -1.30
CA THR A 301 9.83 7.44 -0.85
C THR A 301 10.57 8.68 -0.34
N GLU A 302 10.95 8.65 0.93
CA GLU A 302 11.77 9.69 1.58
C GLU A 302 13.21 9.23 1.83
N VAL A 303 13.40 7.91 1.94
CA VAL A 303 14.68 7.28 2.26
C VAL A 303 14.88 6.05 1.39
N ALA A 304 16.12 5.83 0.94
CA ALA A 304 16.54 4.60 0.30
C ALA A 304 17.84 4.07 0.93
N PHE A 305 17.92 2.76 1.13
CA PHE A 305 19.05 2.08 1.78
C PHE A 305 19.89 1.33 0.75
N GLY A 306 21.21 1.38 0.79
CA GLY A 306 21.97 0.68 -0.24
C GLY A 306 23.47 0.70 -0.09
N LEU A 307 24.15 0.10 -1.06
CA LEU A 307 25.58 0.24 -1.22
C LEU A 307 25.85 0.75 -2.63
N HIS A 308 26.71 1.76 -2.72
CA HIS A 308 27.00 2.43 -3.99
C HIS A 308 27.68 1.49 -4.99
N GLY A 309 27.35 1.64 -6.26
CA GLY A 309 28.16 1.14 -7.37
C GLY A 309 27.87 1.93 -8.62
N GLY A 310 28.90 2.13 -9.46
CA GLY A 310 28.85 3.07 -10.59
C GLY A 310 27.71 2.83 -11.59
N HIS A 311 27.15 1.61 -11.64
CA HIS A 311 25.98 1.29 -12.46
C HIS A 311 24.73 2.09 -12.06
N LEU A 312 24.63 2.55 -10.81
CA LEU A 312 23.48 3.25 -10.25
C LEU A 312 23.64 4.78 -10.16
N ASP A 313 24.77 5.35 -10.57
CA ASP A 313 25.11 6.75 -10.24
C ASP A 313 24.08 7.77 -10.72
N ALA A 314 23.52 7.59 -11.91
CA ALA A 314 22.46 8.47 -12.40
C ALA A 314 21.24 8.49 -11.46
N PHE A 315 20.88 7.34 -10.87
CA PHE A 315 19.80 7.25 -9.88
C PHE A 315 20.19 7.88 -8.54
N LEU A 316 21.41 7.64 -8.06
CA LEU A 316 21.88 8.21 -6.78
C LEU A 316 21.95 9.73 -6.83
N VAL A 317 22.47 10.30 -7.93
CA VAL A 317 22.45 11.75 -8.17
C VAL A 317 21.03 12.29 -8.29
N GLY A 318 20.13 11.52 -8.93
CA GLY A 318 18.70 11.84 -8.99
C GLY A 318 18.09 11.94 -7.59
N CYS A 319 18.33 10.95 -6.72
CA CYS A 319 17.86 10.93 -5.33
C CYS A 319 18.36 12.14 -4.53
N GLU A 320 19.65 12.48 -4.64
CA GLU A 320 20.20 13.67 -3.99
C GLU A 320 19.51 14.95 -4.49
N THR A 321 19.28 15.05 -5.80
CA THR A 321 18.67 16.23 -6.44
C THR A 321 17.25 16.50 -5.94
N ILE A 322 16.45 15.44 -5.68
CA ILE A 322 15.05 15.59 -5.25
C ILE A 322 14.82 15.34 -3.76
N GLY A 323 15.89 15.14 -2.99
CA GLY A 323 15.83 14.97 -1.54
C GLY A 323 15.24 13.64 -1.09
N ILE A 324 15.65 12.53 -1.71
CA ILE A 324 15.57 11.20 -1.09
C ILE A 324 16.86 10.98 -0.32
N ARG A 325 16.76 10.77 0.99
CA ARG A 325 17.94 10.49 1.82
C ARG A 325 18.51 9.11 1.45
N LEU A 326 19.76 9.09 1.01
CA LEU A 326 20.51 7.86 0.78
C LEU A 326 21.19 7.44 2.09
N VAL A 327 20.91 6.22 2.54
CA VAL A 327 21.51 5.63 3.74
C VAL A 327 22.38 4.45 3.31
N ASP A 328 23.67 4.72 3.15
CA ASP A 328 24.62 3.73 2.65
C ASP A 328 25.14 2.79 3.75
N THR A 329 25.21 1.49 3.44
CA THR A 329 25.65 0.42 4.35
C THR A 329 27.04 -0.12 3.98
N ARG A 330 27.57 -1.07 4.76
CA ARG A 330 28.83 -1.78 4.45
C ARG A 330 28.60 -3.09 3.71
N HIS A 331 27.36 -3.58 3.66
CA HIS A 331 26.98 -4.76 2.90
C HIS A 331 25.56 -4.64 2.32
N GLU A 332 25.32 -5.17 1.13
CA GLU A 332 24.03 -5.07 0.42
C GLU A 332 22.89 -5.79 1.14
N THR A 333 23.13 -6.98 1.71
CA THR A 333 22.14 -7.67 2.57
C THR A 333 21.57 -6.73 3.64
N VAL A 334 22.44 -5.97 4.31
CA VAL A 334 22.05 -5.07 5.41
C VAL A 334 21.15 -3.96 4.89
N ALA A 335 21.41 -3.44 3.69
CA ALA A 335 20.54 -2.44 3.06
C ALA A 335 19.13 -2.98 2.79
N VAL A 336 19.03 -4.21 2.28
CA VAL A 336 17.72 -4.87 2.04
C VAL A 336 16.97 -5.09 3.37
N GLN A 337 17.69 -5.55 4.38
CA GLN A 337 17.16 -5.77 5.74
C GLN A 337 16.74 -4.46 6.43
N ALA A 338 17.46 -3.37 6.19
CA ALA A 338 17.09 -2.04 6.67
C ALA A 338 15.82 -1.52 6.00
N ALA A 339 15.69 -1.67 4.68
CA ALA A 339 14.44 -1.35 3.98
C ALA A 339 13.27 -2.18 4.52
N GLU A 340 13.49 -3.45 4.82
CA GLU A 340 12.49 -4.32 5.43
C GLU A 340 12.03 -3.81 6.81
N SER A 341 12.95 -3.50 7.72
CA SER A 341 12.58 -3.00 9.05
C SER A 341 11.94 -1.61 8.99
N TYR A 342 12.44 -0.74 8.11
CA TYR A 342 11.84 0.56 7.85
C TYR A 342 10.40 0.42 7.38
N ALA A 343 10.11 -0.53 6.47
CA ALA A 343 8.75 -0.82 6.02
C ALA A 343 7.84 -1.26 7.18
N LYS A 344 8.32 -2.15 8.06
CA LYS A 344 7.56 -2.61 9.23
C LYS A 344 7.24 -1.48 10.22
N MET A 345 8.17 -0.54 10.39
CA MET A 345 8.05 0.55 11.37
C MET A 345 7.22 1.74 10.87
N THR A 346 7.25 2.01 9.57
CA THR A 346 6.54 3.14 8.95
C THR A 346 5.20 2.76 8.33
N GLY A 347 5.00 1.48 7.97
CA GLY A 347 3.88 1.02 7.14
C GLY A 347 4.00 1.41 5.66
N LYS A 348 5.11 2.04 5.24
CA LYS A 348 5.42 2.39 3.85
C LYS A 348 6.17 1.25 3.15
N THR A 349 6.25 1.28 1.83
CA THR A 349 7.19 0.42 1.08
C THR A 349 8.62 0.85 1.37
N GLY A 350 9.45 -0.07 1.86
CA GLY A 350 10.89 0.18 2.04
C GLY A 350 11.62 0.15 0.70
N VAL A 351 12.51 1.10 0.44
CA VAL A 351 13.28 1.13 -0.81
C VAL A 351 14.74 0.82 -0.52
N CYS A 352 15.32 -0.12 -1.27
CA CYS A 352 16.76 -0.37 -1.26
C CYS A 352 17.36 -0.33 -2.66
N PHE A 353 18.66 -0.08 -2.74
CA PHE A 353 19.43 -0.08 -3.99
C PHE A 353 20.74 -0.86 -3.84
N ILE A 354 21.05 -1.71 -4.82
CA ILE A 354 22.24 -2.56 -4.85
C ILE A 354 22.79 -2.61 -6.27
N THR A 355 24.12 -2.55 -6.44
CA THR A 355 24.71 -2.55 -7.80
C THR A 355 24.55 -3.89 -8.51
N ALA A 356 24.87 -3.92 -9.80
CA ALA A 356 24.81 -5.09 -10.66
C ALA A 356 25.58 -6.30 -10.13
N ASN A 357 25.08 -7.50 -10.45
CA ASN A 357 25.69 -8.82 -10.26
C ASN A 357 26.23 -9.08 -8.86
N SER A 358 27.43 -8.64 -8.50
CA SER A 358 28.01 -8.93 -7.19
C SER A 358 27.20 -8.26 -6.07
N GLY A 359 26.74 -7.02 -6.28
CA GLY A 359 25.89 -6.32 -5.31
C GLY A 359 24.52 -6.99 -5.19
N PHE A 360 23.91 -7.32 -6.33
CA PHE A 360 22.71 -8.16 -6.38
C PHE A 360 22.87 -9.50 -5.66
N SER A 361 23.97 -10.21 -5.89
CA SER A 361 24.26 -11.52 -5.28
C SER A 361 24.37 -11.41 -3.77
N ASN A 362 25.02 -10.35 -3.29
CA ASN A 362 25.07 -10.03 -1.87
C ASN A 362 23.68 -9.64 -1.32
N GLY A 363 22.79 -9.06 -2.12
CA GLY A 363 21.43 -8.70 -1.71
C GLY A 363 20.43 -9.86 -1.67
N LEU A 364 20.69 -10.96 -2.39
CA LEU A 364 19.79 -12.13 -2.47
C LEU A 364 19.35 -12.68 -1.09
N PRO A 365 20.24 -12.84 -0.09
CA PRO A 365 19.81 -13.33 1.21
C PRO A 365 18.84 -12.38 1.92
N GLY A 366 18.98 -11.07 1.73
CA GLY A 366 18.04 -10.07 2.26
C GLY A 366 16.69 -10.11 1.53
N LEU A 367 16.68 -10.35 0.22
CA LEU A 367 15.43 -10.56 -0.53
C LEU A 367 14.69 -11.81 -0.02
N ALA A 368 15.43 -12.88 0.26
CA ALA A 368 14.88 -14.11 0.83
C ALA A 368 14.24 -13.87 2.21
N THR A 369 14.87 -13.07 3.09
CA THR A 369 14.25 -12.74 4.40
C THR A 369 12.98 -11.93 4.22
N ALA A 370 13.02 -10.88 3.39
CA ALA A 370 11.87 -10.03 3.12
C ALA A 370 10.70 -10.82 2.51
N PHE A 371 10.98 -11.80 1.65
CA PHE A 371 9.97 -12.68 1.08
C PHE A 371 9.34 -13.59 2.13
N ALA A 372 10.16 -14.29 2.92
CA ALA A 372 9.69 -15.18 3.99
C ALA A 372 8.86 -14.42 5.04
N ASP A 373 9.23 -13.18 5.34
CA ASP A 373 8.58 -12.32 6.32
C ASP A 373 7.45 -11.45 5.76
N ARG A 374 7.16 -11.54 4.46
CA ARG A 374 6.12 -10.77 3.75
C ARG A 374 6.29 -9.25 3.92
N SER A 375 7.49 -8.76 3.65
CA SER A 375 7.84 -7.34 3.82
C SER A 375 7.72 -6.59 2.50
N PRO A 376 6.96 -5.48 2.43
CA PRO A 376 6.80 -4.70 1.21
C PRO A 376 8.05 -3.86 0.96
N ILE A 377 8.99 -4.38 0.18
CA ILE A 377 10.19 -3.66 -0.22
C ILE A 377 10.31 -3.58 -1.74
N LEU A 378 10.87 -2.48 -2.25
CA LEU A 378 11.31 -2.31 -3.62
C LEU A 378 12.83 -2.30 -3.65
N CYS A 379 13.41 -3.32 -4.27
CA CYS A 379 14.84 -3.42 -4.52
C CYS A 379 15.15 -2.91 -5.93
N ILE A 380 15.96 -1.87 -6.01
CA ILE A 380 16.48 -1.32 -7.27
C ILE A 380 17.86 -1.94 -7.47
N THR A 381 18.05 -2.62 -8.59
CA THR A 381 19.37 -3.06 -9.04
C THR A 381 19.65 -2.52 -10.43
N SER A 382 20.91 -2.62 -10.84
CA SER A 382 21.30 -2.31 -12.20
C SER A 382 21.93 -3.52 -12.88
N SER A 383 22.16 -3.42 -14.18
CA SER A 383 22.85 -4.41 -14.99
C SER A 383 23.70 -3.70 -16.04
N VAL A 384 24.51 -4.49 -16.74
CA VAL A 384 25.32 -4.04 -17.86
C VAL A 384 24.45 -3.44 -18.98
N PRO A 385 25.02 -2.61 -19.86
CA PRO A 385 24.27 -2.06 -21.00
C PRO A 385 23.55 -3.15 -21.78
N LEU A 386 22.34 -2.86 -22.28
CA LEU A 386 21.55 -3.82 -23.05
C LEU A 386 22.33 -4.40 -24.23
N ARG A 387 23.16 -3.58 -24.89
CA ARG A 387 24.02 -3.99 -26.01
C ARG A 387 25.19 -4.90 -25.61
N ASP A 388 25.58 -4.89 -24.34
CA ASP A 388 26.75 -5.59 -23.79
C ASP A 388 26.34 -6.83 -22.97
N GLN A 389 25.08 -7.25 -23.09
CA GLN A 389 24.61 -8.56 -22.61
C GLN A 389 25.33 -9.68 -23.37
N GLU A 390 25.64 -10.78 -22.68
CA GLU A 390 26.42 -11.91 -23.22
C GLU A 390 27.82 -11.54 -23.74
N ASN A 391 28.39 -10.43 -23.25
CA ASN A 391 29.69 -9.92 -23.70
C ASN A 391 30.81 -10.04 -22.64
N ASN A 392 30.66 -10.95 -21.66
CA ASN A 392 31.60 -11.10 -20.52
C ASN A 392 31.96 -9.78 -19.82
N SER A 393 30.99 -8.85 -19.77
CA SER A 393 31.16 -7.53 -19.18
C SER A 393 31.36 -7.61 -17.66
N LEU A 394 32.08 -6.65 -17.10
CA LEU A 394 32.20 -6.50 -15.64
C LEU A 394 30.80 -6.46 -15.03
N GLN A 395 30.54 -7.32 -14.04
CA GLN A 395 29.24 -7.41 -13.39
C GLN A 395 28.06 -7.74 -14.34
N GLY A 396 28.30 -8.54 -15.38
CA GLY A 396 27.29 -8.92 -16.40
C GLY A 396 26.93 -10.41 -16.52
N GLN A 397 27.35 -11.28 -15.59
CA GLN A 397 27.30 -12.74 -15.79
C GLN A 397 26.02 -13.44 -15.34
N ILE A 398 25.38 -12.93 -14.29
CA ILE A 398 24.18 -13.53 -13.69
C ILE A 398 22.95 -12.86 -14.29
N ASP A 399 22.01 -13.68 -14.76
CA ASP A 399 20.65 -13.20 -15.02
C ASP A 399 19.92 -12.97 -13.69
N GLN A 400 19.94 -11.70 -13.26
CA GLN A 400 19.38 -11.25 -12.00
C GLN A 400 17.86 -11.46 -11.93
N ILE A 401 17.15 -11.39 -13.06
CA ILE A 401 15.70 -11.57 -13.08
C ILE A 401 15.33 -13.02 -12.80
N VAL A 402 16.04 -13.96 -13.43
CA VAL A 402 15.84 -15.40 -13.19
C VAL A 402 16.17 -15.74 -11.74
N ALA A 403 17.29 -15.24 -11.22
CA ALA A 403 17.71 -15.49 -9.83
C ALA A 403 16.78 -14.86 -8.78
N ALA A 404 16.20 -13.68 -9.07
CA ALA A 404 15.32 -12.98 -8.12
C ALA A 404 13.88 -13.49 -8.10
N ARG A 405 13.40 -14.13 -9.18
CA ARG A 405 12.00 -14.54 -9.34
C ARG A 405 11.44 -15.40 -8.20
N PRO A 406 12.14 -16.40 -7.64
CA PRO A 406 11.60 -17.19 -6.52
C PRO A 406 11.60 -16.45 -5.18
N LEU A 407 12.26 -15.29 -5.09
CA LEU A 407 12.44 -14.50 -3.86
C LEU A 407 11.70 -13.16 -3.91
N THR A 408 10.89 -12.94 -4.94
CA THR A 408 10.16 -11.67 -5.15
C THR A 408 8.76 -11.93 -5.70
N LYS A 409 7.83 -11.02 -5.42
CA LYS A 409 6.50 -11.03 -6.03
C LYS A 409 6.51 -10.56 -7.48
N PHE A 410 7.50 -9.73 -7.81
CA PHE A 410 7.70 -9.16 -9.14
C PHE A 410 9.18 -8.87 -9.32
N ALA A 411 9.76 -9.35 -10.41
CA ALA A 411 11.11 -9.03 -10.85
C ALA A 411 11.04 -8.65 -12.33
N HIS A 412 11.58 -7.48 -12.69
CA HIS A 412 11.50 -6.98 -14.06
C HIS A 412 12.74 -6.20 -14.48
N ARG A 413 13.23 -6.48 -15.69
CA ARG A 413 14.29 -5.68 -16.32
C ARG A 413 13.67 -4.58 -17.17
N VAL A 414 13.98 -3.34 -16.84
CA VAL A 414 13.52 -2.16 -17.57
C VAL A 414 14.38 -1.98 -18.82
N THR A 415 13.76 -1.78 -19.98
CA THR A 415 14.49 -1.64 -21.26
C THR A 415 14.40 -0.24 -21.89
N SER A 416 13.55 0.65 -21.36
CA SER A 416 13.42 2.05 -21.79
C SER A 416 13.25 2.94 -20.56
N ALA A 417 13.91 4.10 -20.59
CA ALA A 417 13.92 5.03 -19.46
C ALA A 417 12.53 5.68 -19.26
N GLU A 418 11.79 5.92 -20.34
CA GLU A 418 10.46 6.50 -20.34
C GLU A 418 9.39 5.65 -19.63
N ASP A 419 9.67 4.36 -19.42
CA ASP A 419 8.80 3.43 -18.71
C ASP A 419 8.99 3.42 -17.19
N LEU A 420 10.04 4.09 -16.68
CA LEU A 420 10.38 4.09 -15.25
C LEU A 420 9.22 4.55 -14.35
N PRO A 421 8.44 5.60 -14.67
CA PRO A 421 7.33 6.02 -13.82
C PRO A 421 6.25 4.94 -13.66
N ARG A 422 5.79 4.34 -14.77
CA ARG A 422 4.77 3.29 -14.71
C ARG A 422 5.28 2.02 -14.01
N LEU A 423 6.54 1.66 -14.21
CA LEU A 423 7.13 0.42 -13.66
C LEU A 423 7.44 0.57 -12.18
N ALA A 424 7.94 1.73 -11.75
CA ALA A 424 8.12 2.04 -10.33
C ALA A 424 6.77 2.03 -9.60
N ALA A 425 5.75 2.71 -10.13
CA ALA A 425 4.41 2.71 -9.55
C ALA A 425 3.81 1.31 -9.48
N HIS A 426 3.97 0.51 -10.55
CA HIS A 426 3.51 -0.87 -10.56
C HIS A 426 4.23 -1.73 -9.52
N ALA A 427 5.56 -1.64 -9.42
CA ALA A 427 6.35 -2.40 -8.47
C ALA A 427 5.95 -2.05 -7.01
N VAL A 428 5.83 -0.76 -6.68
CA VAL A 428 5.35 -0.32 -5.36
C VAL A 428 3.96 -0.89 -5.06
N HIS A 429 3.01 -0.79 -6.00
CA HIS A 429 1.67 -1.37 -5.80
C HIS A 429 1.70 -2.89 -5.62
N VAL A 430 2.53 -3.62 -6.38
CA VAL A 430 2.66 -5.07 -6.22
C VAL A 430 3.28 -5.43 -4.87
N SER A 431 4.21 -4.63 -4.36
CA SER A 431 4.85 -4.89 -3.06
C SER A 431 3.84 -4.94 -1.91
N THR A 432 2.74 -4.19 -2.00
CA THR A 432 1.71 -4.08 -0.96
C THR A 432 0.40 -4.79 -1.27
N ALA A 433 0.14 -5.19 -2.52
CA ALA A 433 -1.14 -5.81 -2.92
C ALA A 433 -1.28 -7.26 -2.44
N GLY A 434 -2.41 -7.62 -1.82
CA GLY A 434 -2.61 -8.96 -1.25
C GLY A 434 -1.58 -9.24 -0.13
N ALA A 435 -0.97 -10.42 -0.11
CA ALA A 435 0.16 -10.70 0.79
C ALA A 435 1.34 -9.77 0.45
N PRO A 436 1.82 -8.89 1.36
CA PRO A 436 2.93 -8.01 1.04
C PRO A 436 4.23 -8.79 0.79
N GLY A 437 5.16 -8.22 0.04
CA GLY A 437 6.43 -8.88 -0.26
C GLY A 437 7.38 -8.07 -1.14
N PRO A 438 8.63 -8.53 -1.27
CA PRO A 438 9.67 -7.84 -2.01
C PRO A 438 9.40 -7.85 -3.51
N VAL A 439 9.78 -6.77 -4.18
CA VAL A 439 9.80 -6.64 -5.64
C VAL A 439 11.17 -6.11 -6.09
N LEU A 440 11.55 -6.41 -7.32
CA LEU A 440 12.84 -6.02 -7.88
C LEU A 440 12.69 -5.37 -9.26
N LEU A 441 13.35 -4.23 -9.45
CA LEU A 441 13.56 -3.60 -10.75
C LEU A 441 15.05 -3.66 -11.09
N ASP A 442 15.39 -4.38 -12.14
CA ASP A 442 16.72 -4.36 -12.77
C ASP A 442 16.73 -3.30 -13.86
N ILE A 443 17.58 -2.28 -13.73
CA ILE A 443 17.62 -1.13 -14.63
C ILE A 443 19.03 -1.05 -15.22
N PRO A 444 19.25 -1.51 -16.46
CA PRO A 444 20.53 -1.44 -17.14
C PRO A 444 21.15 -0.04 -17.07
N ILE A 445 22.47 0.03 -16.90
CA ILE A 445 23.18 1.31 -16.75
C ILE A 445 22.93 2.25 -17.93
N ASP A 446 22.87 1.75 -19.15
CA ASP A 446 22.55 2.58 -20.33
C ASP A 446 21.14 3.17 -20.25
N VAL A 447 20.16 2.43 -19.72
CA VAL A 447 18.80 2.95 -19.46
C VAL A 447 18.80 4.03 -18.38
N LEU A 448 19.55 3.85 -17.29
CA LEU A 448 19.65 4.86 -16.22
C LEU A 448 20.30 6.16 -16.70
N PHE A 449 21.29 6.08 -17.58
CA PHE A 449 22.03 7.24 -18.08
C PHE A 449 21.41 7.86 -19.34
N SER A 450 20.44 7.20 -19.97
CA SER A 450 19.78 7.70 -21.17
C SER A 450 19.00 9.00 -20.90
N PRO A 451 19.13 10.03 -21.75
CA PRO A 451 18.27 11.21 -21.72
C PRO A 451 16.81 10.84 -21.99
N ILE A 452 15.89 11.57 -21.36
CA ILE A 452 14.44 11.31 -21.46
C ILE A 452 13.81 12.07 -22.62
N HIS A 453 13.07 11.36 -23.48
CA HIS A 453 12.16 12.00 -24.42
C HIS A 453 10.78 12.22 -23.79
N THR A 454 10.54 13.41 -23.21
CA THR A 454 9.35 13.72 -22.38
C THR A 454 7.98 13.33 -22.99
N PRO A 455 7.70 13.54 -24.28
CA PRO A 455 6.43 13.14 -24.89
C PRO A 455 6.17 11.62 -24.89
N LEU A 456 7.21 10.80 -24.71
CA LEU A 456 7.11 9.34 -24.69
C LEU A 456 6.98 8.76 -23.28
N ILE A 457 7.02 9.59 -22.23
CA ILE A 457 6.94 9.11 -20.84
C ILE A 457 5.63 8.37 -20.61
N SER A 458 5.76 7.14 -20.14
CA SER A 458 4.64 6.33 -19.71
C SER A 458 4.39 6.50 -18.21
N TRP A 459 3.44 7.36 -17.87
CA TRP A 459 3.10 7.71 -16.48
C TRP A 459 2.46 6.60 -15.66
N GLY A 460 1.75 5.68 -16.32
CA GLY A 460 1.04 4.60 -15.62
C GLY A 460 0.03 5.13 -14.60
N SER A 461 0.10 4.63 -13.36
CA SER A 461 -0.79 5.03 -12.26
C SER A 461 -0.05 5.79 -11.15
N ILE A 462 1.05 6.48 -11.50
CA ILE A 462 1.93 7.13 -10.51
C ILE A 462 1.25 8.25 -9.69
N THR A 463 0.25 8.92 -10.26
CA THR A 463 -0.55 9.96 -9.59
C THR A 463 -1.88 9.45 -9.06
N ASN A 464 -2.21 8.16 -9.27
CA ASN A 464 -3.49 7.62 -8.83
C ASN A 464 -3.44 7.30 -7.33
N PRO A 465 -4.55 7.46 -6.61
CA PRO A 465 -4.62 6.99 -5.23
C PRO A 465 -4.41 5.47 -5.17
N PRO A 466 -3.82 4.96 -4.08
CA PRO A 466 -3.74 3.52 -3.83
C PRO A 466 -5.13 2.86 -3.90
N ALA A 467 -5.18 1.59 -4.29
CA ALA A 467 -6.42 0.83 -4.25
C ALA A 467 -6.93 0.68 -2.81
N HIS A 468 -8.24 0.69 -2.64
CA HIS A 468 -8.85 0.31 -1.36
C HIS A 468 -8.52 -1.15 -1.03
N LEU A 469 -8.16 -1.39 0.23
CA LEU A 469 -7.88 -2.73 0.73
C LEU A 469 -9.18 -3.55 0.86
N PRO A 470 -9.10 -4.90 0.80
CA PRO A 470 -10.29 -5.74 0.87
C PRO A 470 -10.99 -5.62 2.23
N GLY A 471 -12.29 -5.28 2.20
CA GLY A 471 -13.17 -5.33 3.37
C GLY A 471 -13.75 -6.74 3.60
N PRO A 472 -14.19 -7.06 4.82
CA PRO A 472 -14.71 -8.38 5.14
C PRO A 472 -16.15 -8.56 4.61
N SER A 473 -16.54 -9.81 4.31
CA SER A 473 -17.93 -10.15 3.98
C SER A 473 -18.85 -9.93 5.19
N ARG A 474 -20.04 -9.35 4.97
CA ARG A 474 -21.05 -9.15 6.01
C ARG A 474 -21.46 -10.47 6.69
N GLY A 475 -21.60 -11.54 5.92
CA GLY A 475 -21.94 -12.87 6.45
C GLY A 475 -20.85 -13.42 7.37
N ALA A 476 -19.58 -13.30 6.94
CA ALA A 476 -18.44 -13.73 7.76
C ALA A 476 -18.33 -12.91 9.06
N ILE A 477 -18.60 -11.60 9.01
CA ILE A 477 -18.64 -10.74 10.21
C ILE A 477 -19.76 -11.18 11.16
N ALA A 478 -20.95 -11.50 10.65
CA ALA A 478 -22.06 -11.98 11.48
C ALA A 478 -21.72 -13.31 12.18
N GLU A 479 -21.15 -14.27 11.44
CA GLU A 479 -20.71 -15.56 11.98
C GLU A 479 -19.59 -15.40 13.00
N ALA A 480 -18.55 -14.63 12.68
CA ALA A 480 -17.45 -14.36 13.60
C ALA A 480 -17.92 -13.65 14.87
N THR A 481 -18.82 -12.67 14.74
CA THR A 481 -19.43 -11.97 15.88
C THR A 481 -20.21 -12.94 16.76
N SER A 482 -20.98 -13.87 16.16
CA SER A 482 -21.71 -14.92 16.89
C SER A 482 -20.75 -15.82 17.67
N LEU A 483 -19.70 -16.32 17.02
CA LEU A 483 -18.68 -17.18 17.65
C LEU A 483 -17.93 -16.45 18.78
N ILE A 484 -17.53 -15.20 18.55
CA ILE A 484 -16.87 -14.38 19.56
C ILE A 484 -17.81 -14.18 20.75
N ARG A 485 -19.11 -13.94 20.55
CA ARG A 485 -20.08 -13.78 21.65
C ARG A 485 -20.34 -15.07 22.43
N SER A 486 -20.41 -16.21 21.76
CA SER A 486 -20.69 -17.50 22.40
C SER A 486 -19.48 -18.13 23.11
N ALA A 487 -18.26 -17.64 22.87
CA ALA A 487 -17.04 -18.15 23.49
C ALA A 487 -16.98 -17.86 25.01
N ALA A 488 -16.45 -18.76 25.82
CA ALA A 488 -16.16 -18.43 27.23
C ALA A 488 -14.77 -17.78 27.38
N ARG A 489 -13.81 -18.17 26.52
CA ARG A 489 -12.38 -17.81 26.59
C ARG A 489 -11.85 -17.33 25.22
N PRO A 490 -12.39 -16.24 24.65
CA PRO A 490 -11.96 -15.74 23.35
C PRO A 490 -10.61 -15.01 23.40
N VAL A 491 -9.78 -15.23 22.38
CA VAL A 491 -8.49 -14.57 22.20
C VAL A 491 -8.38 -13.97 20.80
N LEU A 492 -7.80 -12.78 20.69
CA LEU A 492 -7.29 -12.22 19.44
C LEU A 492 -5.76 -12.26 19.43
N ILE A 493 -5.19 -12.90 18.41
CA ILE A 493 -3.74 -12.95 18.17
C ILE A 493 -3.40 -11.97 17.04
N LEU A 494 -2.68 -10.91 17.40
CA LEU A 494 -2.20 -9.89 16.48
C LEU A 494 -0.90 -10.34 15.81
N GLY A 495 -0.93 -10.56 14.51
CA GLY A 495 0.24 -10.88 13.70
C GLY A 495 0.91 -9.65 13.09
N THR A 496 2.05 -9.88 12.43
CA THR A 496 2.81 -8.82 11.74
C THR A 496 1.96 -8.03 10.76
N GLY A 497 1.07 -8.69 9.99
CA GLY A 497 0.26 -8.03 8.97
C GLY A 497 -0.70 -6.98 9.52
N ALA A 498 -1.10 -7.12 10.80
CA ALA A 498 -1.91 -6.11 11.48
C ALA A 498 -1.05 -5.10 12.26
N ALA A 499 0.09 -5.53 12.82
CA ALA A 499 0.98 -4.69 13.62
C ALA A 499 1.71 -3.60 12.82
N THR A 500 1.86 -3.76 11.50
CA THR A 500 2.51 -2.77 10.62
C THR A 500 1.56 -1.67 10.12
N SER A 501 0.25 -1.80 10.36
CA SER A 501 -0.75 -0.85 9.87
C SER A 501 -1.05 0.24 10.92
N PRO A 502 -0.78 1.52 10.64
CA PRO A 502 -1.11 2.61 11.57
C PRO A 502 -2.61 2.72 11.86
N THR A 503 -3.47 2.42 10.89
CA THR A 503 -4.94 2.47 11.04
C THR A 503 -5.48 1.29 11.85
N ALA A 504 -4.78 0.15 11.86
CA ALA A 504 -5.15 -1.00 12.67
C ALA A 504 -5.01 -0.70 14.17
N ALA A 505 -4.09 0.17 14.59
CA ALA A 505 -3.94 0.55 16.00
C ALA A 505 -5.19 1.23 16.57
N SER A 506 -5.81 2.16 15.82
CA SER A 506 -7.08 2.77 16.23
C SER A 506 -8.24 1.79 16.19
N ALA A 507 -8.31 0.97 15.14
CA ALA A 507 -9.36 -0.04 15.00
C ALA A 507 -9.29 -1.10 16.13
N LEU A 508 -8.08 -1.46 16.56
CA LEU A 508 -7.85 -2.40 17.66
C LEU A 508 -8.38 -1.84 18.98
N ARG A 509 -8.19 -0.54 19.25
CA ARG A 509 -8.78 0.10 20.45
C ARG A 509 -10.30 0.08 20.41
N SER A 510 -10.90 0.38 19.26
CA SER A 510 -12.36 0.29 19.09
C SER A 510 -12.88 -1.13 19.29
N PHE A 511 -12.18 -2.14 18.75
CA PHE A 511 -12.50 -3.54 18.98
C PHE A 511 -12.39 -3.94 20.45
N ALA A 512 -11.29 -3.57 21.12
CA ALA A 512 -11.10 -3.87 22.53
C ALA A 512 -12.18 -3.23 23.43
N ALA A 513 -12.61 -2.02 23.10
CA ALA A 513 -13.72 -1.35 23.79
C ALA A 513 -15.07 -2.05 23.55
N ALA A 514 -15.33 -2.53 22.34
CA ALA A 514 -16.54 -3.27 21.99
C ALA A 514 -16.55 -4.71 22.53
N ALA A 515 -15.37 -5.26 22.88
CA ALA A 515 -15.17 -6.65 23.28
C ALA A 515 -14.28 -6.78 24.54
N PRO A 516 -14.67 -6.19 25.69
CA PRO A 516 -13.82 -6.12 26.88
C PRO A 516 -13.48 -7.47 27.52
N GLY A 517 -14.17 -8.56 27.13
CA GLY A 517 -13.88 -9.93 27.55
C GLY A 517 -12.95 -10.72 26.61
N VAL A 518 -12.39 -10.10 25.57
CA VAL A 518 -11.47 -10.75 24.62
C VAL A 518 -10.03 -10.42 24.98
N ALA A 519 -9.24 -11.45 25.29
CA ALA A 519 -7.80 -11.29 25.52
C ALA A 519 -7.09 -10.95 24.20
N ILE A 520 -6.19 -9.98 24.21
CA ILE A 520 -5.39 -9.61 23.02
C ILE A 520 -3.94 -9.99 23.27
N VAL A 521 -3.34 -10.79 22.40
CA VAL A 521 -1.92 -11.17 22.46
C VAL A 521 -1.23 -10.88 21.14
N THR A 522 0.10 -10.75 21.16
CA THR A 522 0.89 -10.51 19.94
C THR A 522 1.71 -11.72 19.55
N SER A 523 1.87 -11.97 18.25
CA SER A 523 2.86 -12.92 17.75
C SER A 523 4.28 -12.52 18.17
N GLY A 524 5.20 -13.50 18.26
CA GLY A 524 6.60 -13.25 18.62
C GLY A 524 7.46 -12.60 17.53
N LYS A 525 6.90 -12.32 16.34
CA LYS A 525 7.66 -11.78 15.20
C LYS A 525 7.83 -10.27 15.25
N PHE A 526 6.73 -9.52 15.40
CA PHE A 526 6.74 -8.06 15.45
C PHE A 526 5.52 -7.52 16.18
N ALA A 527 5.73 -6.53 17.06
CA ALA A 527 4.67 -5.80 17.73
C ALA A 527 5.05 -4.33 17.95
N ARG A 528 4.10 -3.42 17.67
CA ARG A 528 4.10 -2.02 18.09
C ARG A 528 3.40 -1.92 19.44
N LEU A 529 4.18 -1.86 20.51
CA LEU A 529 3.70 -1.98 21.90
C LEU A 529 3.09 -0.67 22.40
N ASP A 530 3.55 0.46 21.86
CA ASP A 530 3.00 1.79 22.12
C ASP A 530 1.46 1.85 21.98
N ALA A 531 0.91 1.25 20.93
CA ALA A 531 -0.53 1.18 20.69
C ALA A 531 -1.27 0.21 21.62
N LEU A 532 -0.58 -0.79 22.16
CA LEU A 532 -1.15 -1.88 22.97
C LEU A 532 -1.19 -1.55 24.45
N TYR A 533 -0.33 -0.66 24.95
CA TYR A 533 -0.34 -0.30 26.36
C TYR A 533 -1.62 0.38 26.84
N ALA A 534 -2.40 0.96 25.93
CA ALA A 534 -3.72 1.53 26.23
C ALA A 534 -4.87 0.50 26.14
N VAL A 535 -4.57 -0.76 25.81
CA VAL A 535 -5.56 -1.83 25.63
C VAL A 535 -5.63 -2.66 26.92
N PRO A 536 -6.71 -2.57 27.73
CA PRO A 536 -6.77 -3.22 29.05
C PRO A 536 -6.61 -4.73 29.00
N THR A 537 -7.06 -5.37 27.92
CA THR A 537 -7.03 -6.84 27.73
C THR A 537 -5.77 -7.36 27.04
N TYR A 538 -4.75 -6.52 26.80
CA TYR A 538 -3.49 -6.93 26.15
C TYR A 538 -2.65 -7.90 27.02
N ALA A 539 -2.79 -9.21 26.88
CA ALA A 539 -2.18 -10.22 27.74
C ALA A 539 -0.71 -10.58 27.40
N GLY A 540 0.01 -9.73 26.67
CA GLY A 540 1.41 -9.95 26.32
C GLY A 540 1.59 -10.78 25.04
N ALA A 541 2.60 -11.66 25.03
CA ALA A 541 2.93 -12.49 23.88
C ALA A 541 2.00 -13.72 23.78
N ALA A 542 1.83 -14.25 22.56
CA ALA A 542 1.00 -15.43 22.30
C ALA A 542 1.48 -16.69 23.05
N SER A 543 2.76 -16.76 23.42
CA SER A 543 3.31 -17.83 24.27
C SER A 543 2.65 -17.91 25.66
N SER A 544 2.07 -16.81 26.16
CA SER A 544 1.31 -16.82 27.42
C SER A 544 0.09 -17.76 27.39
N LEU A 545 -0.45 -18.05 26.19
CA LEU A 545 -1.54 -19.02 26.04
C LEU A 545 -1.09 -20.45 26.35
N ALA A 546 0.14 -20.80 25.96
CA ALA A 546 0.74 -22.08 26.29
C ALA A 546 1.10 -22.15 27.79
N ALA A 547 1.62 -21.06 28.36
CA ALA A 547 1.97 -20.98 29.78
C ALA A 547 0.75 -21.16 30.70
N VAL A 548 -0.39 -20.53 30.38
CA VAL A 548 -1.65 -20.71 31.13
C VAL A 548 -2.14 -22.16 31.10
N GLN A 549 -2.01 -22.85 29.96
CA GLN A 549 -2.37 -24.26 29.85
C GLN A 549 -1.44 -25.17 30.66
N GLN A 550 -0.13 -24.91 30.63
CA GLN A 550 0.85 -25.62 31.47
C GLN A 550 0.57 -25.43 32.97
N ALA A 551 0.01 -24.28 33.36
CA ALA A 551 -0.45 -24.02 34.72
C ALA A 551 -1.82 -24.67 35.07
N GLY A 552 -2.31 -25.59 34.24
CA GLY A 552 -3.54 -26.35 34.47
C GLY A 552 -4.83 -25.58 34.20
N LYS A 553 -4.78 -24.43 33.51
CA LYS A 553 -5.96 -23.70 33.09
C LYS A 553 -6.46 -24.18 31.73
N ALA A 554 -7.74 -23.96 31.45
CA ALA A 554 -8.34 -24.35 30.18
C ALA A 554 -7.72 -23.59 28.99
N ALA A 555 -7.64 -24.27 27.84
CA ALA A 555 -7.28 -23.66 26.56
C ALA A 555 -8.36 -22.66 26.08
N PRO A 556 -8.01 -21.69 25.22
CA PRO A 556 -9.02 -20.83 24.59
C PRO A 556 -10.01 -21.66 23.76
N ASP A 557 -11.28 -21.26 23.74
CA ASP A 557 -12.34 -21.90 22.95
C ASP A 557 -12.70 -21.13 21.67
N CYS A 558 -12.17 -19.91 21.52
CA CYS A 558 -12.22 -19.16 20.26
C CYS A 558 -10.92 -18.37 20.06
N VAL A 559 -10.33 -18.48 18.87
CA VAL A 559 -9.10 -17.77 18.50
C VAL A 559 -9.34 -16.97 17.23
N VAL A 560 -9.11 -15.66 17.29
CA VAL A 560 -9.10 -14.75 16.14
C VAL A 560 -7.64 -14.51 15.74
N LEU A 561 -7.22 -15.09 14.61
CA LEU A 561 -5.92 -14.82 13.99
C LEU A 561 -6.07 -13.60 13.07
N LEU A 562 -5.41 -12.49 13.39
CA LEU A 562 -5.50 -11.24 12.63
C LEU A 562 -4.15 -10.90 11.99
N GLY A 563 -4.03 -11.09 10.67
CA GLY A 563 -2.78 -10.90 9.93
C GLY A 563 -1.64 -11.79 10.47
N ALA A 564 -2.00 -12.94 11.04
CA ALA A 564 -1.13 -13.86 11.74
C ALA A 564 -1.10 -15.21 11.03
N ARG A 565 0.10 -15.62 10.60
CA ARG A 565 0.32 -16.93 9.96
C ARG A 565 0.49 -18.02 11.01
N THR A 566 -0.17 -19.14 10.81
CA THR A 566 0.13 -20.38 11.53
C THR A 566 1.56 -20.83 11.19
N GLY A 567 2.31 -21.33 12.17
CA GLY A 567 3.72 -21.67 12.00
C GLY A 567 4.56 -21.41 13.26
N MET A 568 5.88 -21.28 13.10
CA MET A 568 6.85 -21.22 14.21
C MET A 568 6.47 -20.22 15.31
N TYR A 569 6.10 -18.98 14.96
CA TYR A 569 5.77 -17.94 15.95
C TYR A 569 4.44 -18.15 16.68
N LEU A 570 3.63 -19.13 16.26
CA LEU A 570 2.37 -19.54 16.89
C LEU A 570 2.40 -21.03 17.31
N GLY A 571 3.59 -21.58 17.53
CA GLY A 571 3.75 -22.93 18.08
C GLY A 571 3.57 -24.07 17.08
N GLY A 572 3.67 -23.80 15.77
CA GLY A 572 3.61 -24.85 14.75
C GLY A 572 2.30 -25.66 14.83
N GLN A 573 2.40 -26.99 14.88
CA GLN A 573 1.26 -27.90 15.05
C GLN A 573 1.07 -28.38 16.51
N SER A 574 1.81 -27.82 17.47
CA SER A 574 1.82 -28.32 18.87
C SER A 574 0.49 -28.22 19.62
N GLY A 575 -0.46 -27.40 19.14
CA GLY A 575 -1.71 -27.15 19.85
C GLY A 575 -1.60 -26.22 21.07
N GLY A 576 -0.39 -25.82 21.49
CA GLY A 576 -0.19 -25.07 22.74
C GLY A 576 -0.63 -23.60 22.69
N ILE A 577 -0.44 -22.94 21.54
CA ILE A 577 -0.83 -21.53 21.35
C ILE A 577 -2.16 -21.44 20.59
N VAL A 578 -2.25 -22.11 19.45
CA VAL A 578 -3.49 -22.29 18.68
C VAL A 578 -3.97 -23.72 18.92
N PRO A 579 -5.07 -23.94 19.66
CA PRO A 579 -5.51 -25.29 20.01
C PRO A 579 -5.81 -26.16 18.79
N ALA A 580 -5.52 -27.46 18.93
CA ALA A 580 -5.81 -28.46 17.92
C ALA A 580 -7.33 -28.68 17.72
N LYS A 581 -7.70 -29.30 16.60
CA LYS A 581 -9.11 -29.47 16.15
C LYS A 581 -9.99 -30.19 17.17
N ASP A 582 -9.43 -31.16 17.87
CA ASP A 582 -10.08 -32.01 18.88
C ASP A 582 -10.30 -31.29 20.22
N ALA A 583 -9.64 -30.14 20.45
CA ALA A 583 -9.82 -29.32 21.66
C ALA A 583 -11.12 -28.48 21.65
N GLY A 584 -11.93 -28.55 20.59
CA GLY A 584 -13.21 -27.84 20.49
C GLY A 584 -13.10 -26.32 20.25
N CYS A 585 -11.89 -25.80 19.99
CA CYS A 585 -11.66 -24.37 19.73
C CYS A 585 -12.13 -23.96 18.32
N ARG A 586 -12.82 -22.81 18.23
CA ARG A 586 -13.27 -22.22 16.96
C ARG A 586 -12.29 -21.14 16.48
N ILE A 587 -11.64 -21.39 15.34
CA ILE A 587 -10.65 -20.47 14.77
C ILE A 587 -11.31 -19.54 13.75
N ILE A 588 -11.16 -18.23 13.94
CA ILE A 588 -11.48 -17.19 12.97
C ILE A 588 -10.15 -16.69 12.41
N GLN A 589 -9.93 -16.79 11.10
CA GLN A 589 -8.68 -16.36 10.49
C GLN A 589 -8.92 -15.24 9.48
N ILE A 590 -8.24 -14.13 9.68
CA ILE A 590 -8.35 -12.92 8.88
C ILE A 590 -6.96 -12.62 8.31
N ASP A 591 -6.81 -12.69 7.00
CA ASP A 591 -5.57 -12.40 6.29
C ASP A 591 -5.88 -11.78 4.92
N THR A 592 -4.98 -10.97 4.40
CA THR A 592 -5.09 -10.44 3.03
C THR A 592 -4.79 -11.50 1.95
N ASP A 593 -4.15 -12.60 2.35
CA ASP A 593 -3.86 -13.76 1.51
C ASP A 593 -4.81 -14.93 1.82
N GLY A 594 -5.76 -15.16 0.91
CA GLY A 594 -6.68 -16.29 1.01
C GLY A 594 -5.99 -17.66 1.05
N GLY A 595 -4.77 -17.79 0.54
CA GLY A 595 -4.00 -19.03 0.58
C GLY A 595 -3.46 -19.40 1.96
N GLU A 596 -3.44 -18.46 2.93
CA GLU A 596 -3.09 -18.76 4.32
C GLU A 596 -4.26 -19.25 5.15
N ILE A 597 -5.49 -18.91 4.73
CA ILE A 597 -6.71 -19.25 5.45
C ILE A 597 -6.86 -20.77 5.45
N GLY A 598 -6.78 -21.37 6.63
CA GLY A 598 -6.89 -22.82 6.77
C GLY A 598 -5.66 -23.62 6.34
N ARG A 599 -4.49 -22.97 6.14
CA ARG A 599 -3.26 -23.65 5.69
C ARG A 599 -2.84 -24.79 6.63
N THR A 600 -2.89 -24.56 7.95
CA THR A 600 -2.42 -25.54 8.96
C THR A 600 -3.57 -26.13 9.75
N PHE A 601 -4.53 -25.30 10.18
CA PHE A 601 -5.63 -25.71 11.05
C PHE A 601 -6.97 -25.45 10.37
N PRO A 602 -8.01 -26.27 10.63
CA PRO A 602 -9.35 -25.99 10.13
C PRO A 602 -9.88 -24.68 10.72
N VAL A 603 -10.39 -23.81 9.86
CA VAL A 603 -10.98 -22.53 10.25
C VAL A 603 -12.51 -22.63 10.30
N ALA A 604 -13.10 -22.06 11.35
CA ALA A 604 -14.53 -21.90 11.47
C ALA A 604 -15.06 -20.78 10.57
N VAL A 605 -14.31 -19.67 10.49
CA VAL A 605 -14.61 -18.52 9.62
C VAL A 605 -13.29 -18.01 9.04
N GLY A 606 -13.21 -17.90 7.72
CA GLY A 606 -12.10 -17.28 7.01
C GLY A 606 -12.51 -15.95 6.40
N MET A 607 -11.67 -14.91 6.53
CA MET A 607 -11.90 -13.61 5.91
C MET A 607 -10.66 -13.16 5.13
N VAL A 608 -10.85 -12.94 3.83
CA VAL A 608 -9.86 -12.20 3.03
C VAL A 608 -10.10 -10.72 3.25
N SER A 609 -9.35 -10.11 4.15
CA SER A 609 -9.56 -8.70 4.52
C SER A 609 -8.32 -8.06 5.10
N ASP A 610 -8.21 -6.75 4.94
CA ASP A 610 -7.30 -5.93 5.73
C ASP A 610 -7.66 -5.94 7.22
N ALA A 611 -6.63 -5.87 8.06
CA ALA A 611 -6.78 -5.97 9.50
C ALA A 611 -7.59 -4.83 10.12
N ALA A 612 -7.42 -3.59 9.64
CA ALA A 612 -8.13 -2.44 10.17
C ALA A 612 -9.62 -2.47 9.75
N GLU A 613 -9.90 -2.81 8.49
CA GLU A 613 -11.27 -3.00 7.99
C GLU A 613 -12.01 -4.09 8.76
N ALA A 614 -11.37 -5.24 8.99
CA ALA A 614 -11.96 -6.34 9.74
C ALA A 614 -12.22 -5.98 11.22
N LEU A 615 -11.25 -5.35 11.89
CA LEU A 615 -11.40 -4.89 13.27
C LEU A 615 -12.53 -3.85 13.40
N GLY A 616 -12.61 -2.89 12.47
CA GLY A 616 -13.67 -1.88 12.46
C GLY A 616 -15.06 -2.49 12.29
N ALA A 617 -15.21 -3.42 11.35
CA ALA A 617 -16.47 -4.12 11.12
C ALA A 617 -16.90 -4.99 12.31
N LEU A 618 -15.95 -5.72 12.92
CA LEU A 618 -16.21 -6.51 14.12
C LEU A 618 -16.61 -5.63 15.32
N ALA A 619 -15.90 -4.51 15.53
CA ALA A 619 -16.21 -3.57 16.61
C ALA A 619 -17.63 -2.99 16.47
N ALA A 620 -18.02 -2.61 15.25
CA ALA A 620 -19.36 -2.09 14.97
C ALA A 620 -20.45 -3.16 15.21
N ALA A 621 -20.24 -4.38 14.73
CA ALA A 621 -21.18 -5.50 14.90
C ALA A 621 -21.32 -5.93 16.37
N LEU A 622 -20.21 -5.90 17.13
CA LEU A 622 -20.21 -6.22 18.56
C LEU A 622 -20.96 -5.16 19.39
N SER A 623 -20.87 -3.88 19.01
CA SER A 623 -21.50 -2.75 19.71
C SER A 623 -23.00 -2.60 19.43
N SER A 624 -23.45 -2.81 18.19
CA SER A 624 -24.82 -2.51 17.72
C SER A 624 -25.93 -3.36 18.36
N SER A 625 -25.59 -4.50 18.96
CA SER A 625 -26.58 -5.39 19.57
C SER A 625 -26.79 -5.15 21.07
N SER A 626 -26.10 -4.15 21.65
CA SER A 626 -26.29 -3.74 23.05
C SER A 626 -27.44 -2.75 23.25
N SER A 627 -27.89 -2.06 22.19
CA SER A 627 -28.87 -0.96 22.29
C SER A 627 -30.29 -1.29 21.81
N THR A 628 -30.55 -2.48 21.26
CA THR A 628 -31.86 -2.86 20.68
C THR A 628 -32.52 -4.10 21.30
N ALA A 629 -31.95 -4.68 22.36
CA ALA A 629 -32.55 -5.83 23.03
C ALA A 629 -33.62 -5.42 24.06
N SER A 630 -34.82 -5.08 23.57
CA SER A 630 -36.04 -5.35 24.35
C SER A 630 -36.21 -6.87 24.45
N SER A 631 -36.65 -7.33 25.62
CA SER A 631 -36.82 -8.74 26.00
C SER A 631 -37.49 -9.63 24.94
N ALA A 632 -36.71 -10.47 24.25
CA ALA A 632 -37.03 -11.84 23.82
C ALA A 632 -36.02 -12.29 22.75
N SER A 633 -35.42 -13.47 22.94
CA SER A 633 -34.49 -14.17 22.02
C SER A 633 -32.97 -13.94 22.15
N GLN A 634 -32.44 -13.63 23.34
CA GLN A 634 -31.06 -14.08 23.62
C GLN A 634 -31.09 -15.59 23.80
N GLY A 635 -30.64 -16.35 22.79
CA GLY A 635 -30.13 -17.70 23.02
C GLY A 635 -28.98 -17.64 24.04
N PRO A 636 -28.69 -18.71 24.78
CA PRO A 636 -27.72 -18.69 25.88
C PRO A 636 -26.31 -18.44 25.32
N GLY A 637 -25.88 -17.18 25.29
CA GLY A 637 -24.46 -16.87 25.16
C GLY A 637 -23.74 -17.46 26.37
N ALA A 638 -22.61 -18.14 26.15
CA ALA A 638 -21.81 -18.63 27.27
C ALA A 638 -21.43 -17.44 28.16
N LYS A 639 -21.54 -17.62 29.48
CA LYS A 639 -21.01 -16.65 30.43
C LYS A 639 -19.50 -16.53 30.22
N ARG A 640 -19.00 -15.32 30.00
CA ARG A 640 -17.55 -15.05 29.91
C ARG A 640 -16.83 -15.59 31.13
N ASP A 641 -15.69 -16.23 30.92
CA ASP A 641 -14.83 -16.70 32.00
C ASP A 641 -13.85 -15.59 32.40
N ASP A 642 -14.35 -14.63 33.18
CA ASP A 642 -13.54 -13.51 33.65
C ASP A 642 -12.35 -14.00 34.50
N ALA A 643 -12.50 -15.10 35.23
CA ALA A 643 -11.41 -15.69 36.03
C ALA A 643 -10.28 -16.22 35.16
N TRP A 644 -10.59 -16.79 34.00
CA TRP A 644 -9.61 -17.20 33.00
C TRP A 644 -8.89 -16.01 32.38
N LEU A 645 -9.63 -14.95 31.99
CA LEU A 645 -9.02 -13.72 31.49
C LEU A 645 -8.07 -13.11 32.53
N GLN A 646 -8.51 -12.99 33.79
CA GLN A 646 -7.64 -12.51 34.88
C GLN A 646 -6.41 -13.40 35.08
N SER A 647 -6.51 -14.71 34.88
CA SER A 647 -5.35 -15.62 34.94
C SER A 647 -4.32 -15.32 33.85
N LEU A 648 -4.75 -14.99 32.63
CA LEU A 648 -3.85 -14.53 31.56
C LEU A 648 -3.22 -13.18 31.88
N LEU A 649 -4.01 -12.23 32.39
CA LEU A 649 -3.53 -10.90 32.74
C LEU A 649 -2.52 -10.94 33.90
N ALA A 650 -2.71 -11.84 34.87
CA ALA A 650 -1.81 -12.05 35.99
C ALA A 650 -0.42 -12.53 35.56
N LEU A 651 -0.29 -13.20 34.40
CA LEU A 651 1.02 -13.58 33.86
C LEU A 651 1.90 -12.38 33.50
N ARG A 652 1.32 -11.19 33.28
CA ARG A 652 2.10 -9.97 32.99
C ARG A 652 3.06 -9.59 34.11
N THR A 653 2.76 -9.98 35.33
CA THR A 653 3.52 -9.67 36.53
C THR A 653 4.02 -10.93 37.24
N ALA A 654 3.88 -12.10 36.61
CA ALA A 654 4.37 -13.35 37.18
C ALA A 654 5.91 -13.35 37.18
N PRO A 655 6.56 -13.78 38.28
CA PRO A 655 8.01 -13.90 38.33
C PRO A 655 8.49 -14.96 37.33
N SER A 656 9.65 -14.73 36.75
CA SER A 656 10.32 -15.73 35.92
C SER A 656 10.80 -16.89 36.79
N PRO A 657 10.71 -18.16 36.34
CA PRO A 657 11.32 -19.27 37.07
C PRO A 657 12.83 -19.09 37.28
N PHE A 658 13.48 -18.27 36.44
CA PHE A 658 14.90 -17.97 36.54
C PHE A 658 15.24 -16.86 37.55
N ASP A 659 14.26 -16.16 38.12
CA ASP A 659 14.52 -15.13 39.14
C ASP A 659 15.12 -15.72 40.41
N ALA A 660 14.75 -16.97 40.74
CA ALA A 660 15.30 -17.72 41.87
C ALA A 660 16.58 -18.51 41.53
N ALA A 661 16.96 -18.59 40.25
CA ALA A 661 18.16 -19.32 39.82
C ALA A 661 19.44 -18.59 40.25
N PRO A 662 20.58 -19.30 40.41
CA PRO A 662 21.86 -18.66 40.70
C PRO A 662 22.21 -17.57 39.68
N LYS A 663 22.63 -16.40 40.19
CA LYS A 663 23.03 -15.24 39.36
C LYS A 663 24.29 -15.48 38.53
N VAL A 664 25.16 -16.36 39.02
CA VAL A 664 26.41 -16.79 38.39
C VAL A 664 26.36 -18.31 38.27
N VAL A 665 26.70 -18.82 37.10
CA VAL A 665 26.72 -20.26 36.80
C VAL A 665 28.05 -20.83 37.27
N GLN A 666 28.03 -21.66 38.32
CA GLN A 666 29.22 -22.10 39.04
C GLN A 666 30.26 -22.78 38.15
N GLU A 667 29.83 -23.60 37.18
CA GLU A 667 30.70 -24.37 36.28
C GLU A 667 31.53 -23.47 35.37
N THR A 668 31.02 -22.27 35.09
CA THR A 668 31.66 -21.34 34.15
C THR A 668 32.20 -20.08 34.83
N GLY A 669 31.75 -19.77 36.05
CA GLY A 669 32.01 -18.49 36.72
C GLY A 669 31.37 -17.28 36.03
N MET A 670 30.56 -17.49 34.99
CA MET A 670 29.98 -16.43 34.17
C MET A 670 28.57 -16.05 34.63
N PRO A 671 28.12 -14.80 34.41
CA PRO A 671 26.75 -14.39 34.68
C PRO A 671 25.73 -15.27 33.94
N HIS A 672 24.64 -15.59 34.62
CA HIS A 672 23.50 -16.26 34.00
C HIS A 672 22.84 -15.32 32.97
N PRO A 673 22.50 -15.77 31.74
CA PRO A 673 21.93 -14.92 30.69
C PRO A 673 20.68 -14.13 31.12
N HIS A 674 19.68 -14.79 31.73
CA HIS A 674 18.49 -14.15 32.33
C HIS A 674 18.83 -12.99 33.26
N HIS A 675 19.71 -13.21 34.24
CA HIS A 675 20.07 -12.20 35.23
C HIS A 675 20.84 -11.03 34.60
N ALA A 676 21.75 -11.32 33.68
CA ALA A 676 22.52 -10.31 32.96
C ALA A 676 21.62 -9.40 32.11
N LEU A 677 20.68 -9.97 31.37
CA LEU A 677 19.71 -9.23 30.56
C LEU A 677 18.69 -8.48 31.42
N THR A 678 18.26 -9.06 32.54
CA THR A 678 17.38 -8.38 33.50
C THR A 678 18.06 -7.13 34.08
N ALA A 679 19.33 -7.25 34.48
CA ALA A 679 20.13 -6.12 34.94
C ALA A 679 20.32 -5.06 33.84
N PHE A 680 20.50 -5.50 32.59
CA PHE A 680 20.58 -4.60 31.43
C PHE A 680 19.29 -3.79 31.24
N PHE A 681 18.13 -4.45 31.15
CA PHE A 681 16.84 -3.78 30.94
C PHE A 681 16.45 -2.89 32.13
N ALA A 682 16.77 -3.28 33.36
CA ALA A 682 16.54 -2.48 34.56
C ALA A 682 17.41 -1.20 34.61
N ALA A 683 18.56 -1.20 33.94
CA ALA A 683 19.47 -0.05 33.89
C ALA A 683 19.07 1.00 32.83
N LEU A 684 18.12 0.69 31.95
CA LEU A 684 17.65 1.62 30.92
C LEU A 684 16.80 2.75 31.55
N PRO A 685 16.92 4.00 31.07
CA PRO A 685 16.07 5.09 31.51
C PRO A 685 14.59 4.79 31.24
N ARG A 686 13.69 5.12 32.19
CA ARG A 686 12.25 4.86 32.06
C ARG A 686 11.65 5.56 30.82
N ASP A 687 12.14 6.76 30.51
CA ASP A 687 11.69 7.58 29.37
C ASP A 687 12.28 7.13 28.03
N SER A 688 13.22 6.18 28.01
CA SER A 688 13.96 5.84 26.78
C SER A 688 13.12 5.13 25.71
N ARG A 689 11.97 4.55 26.10
CA ARG A 689 11.00 3.83 25.26
C ARG A 689 11.62 3.11 24.04
N PRO A 690 12.52 2.14 24.25
CA PRO A 690 13.38 1.67 23.17
C PRO A 690 12.63 0.82 22.15
N ILE A 691 13.13 0.82 20.91
CA ILE A 691 12.80 -0.19 19.91
C ILE A 691 13.78 -1.34 20.08
N VAL A 692 13.29 -2.55 20.36
CA VAL A 692 14.13 -3.72 20.64
C VAL A 692 14.12 -4.67 19.46
N VAL A 693 15.30 -4.92 18.89
CA VAL A 693 15.56 -5.87 17.80
C VAL A 693 16.29 -7.08 18.39
N LEU A 694 15.76 -8.27 18.16
CA LEU A 694 16.29 -9.53 18.67
C LEU A 694 16.89 -10.36 17.53
N ASP A 695 18.15 -10.75 17.67
CA ASP A 695 18.92 -11.54 16.70
C ASP A 695 19.73 -12.65 17.39
N GLY A 696 20.15 -13.65 16.62
CA GLY A 696 20.77 -14.86 17.13
C GLY A 696 19.77 -15.96 17.48
N GLY A 697 20.27 -17.01 18.14
CA GLY A 697 19.46 -18.13 18.65
C GLY A 697 19.13 -17.95 20.13
N GLU A 698 19.94 -18.56 21.00
CA GLU A 698 19.81 -18.47 22.46
C GLU A 698 19.73 -17.02 22.96
N ALA A 699 20.58 -16.13 22.45
CA ALA A 699 20.56 -14.71 22.82
C ALA A 699 19.19 -14.06 22.59
N ALA A 700 18.58 -14.26 21.42
CA ALA A 700 17.26 -13.74 21.08
C ALA A 700 16.16 -14.33 21.97
N LEU A 701 16.25 -15.61 22.34
CA LEU A 701 15.28 -16.26 23.22
C LEU A 701 15.33 -15.67 24.64
N TRP A 702 16.52 -15.61 25.25
CA TRP A 702 16.68 -15.00 26.58
C TRP A 702 16.25 -13.53 26.58
N ALA A 703 16.72 -12.77 25.59
CA ALA A 703 16.40 -11.35 25.49
C ALA A 703 14.92 -11.12 25.20
N GLY A 704 14.28 -11.95 24.38
CA GLY A 704 12.85 -11.89 24.09
C GLY A 704 11.99 -12.18 25.32
N SER A 705 12.37 -13.16 26.14
CA SER A 705 11.69 -13.45 27.40
C SER A 705 11.75 -12.26 28.38
N VAL A 706 12.93 -11.67 28.57
CA VAL A 706 13.11 -10.52 29.48
C VAL A 706 12.45 -9.25 28.92
N ALA A 707 12.60 -8.96 27.62
CA ALA A 707 11.98 -7.80 26.98
C ALA A 707 10.46 -7.92 26.96
N GLY A 708 9.93 -9.12 26.73
CA GLY A 708 8.51 -9.43 26.78
C GLY A 708 7.93 -9.26 28.18
N ALA A 709 8.63 -9.74 29.22
CA ALA A 709 8.26 -9.50 30.62
C ALA A 709 8.27 -8.00 30.97
N ALA A 710 9.30 -7.25 30.55
CA ALA A 710 9.35 -5.81 30.75
C ALA A 710 8.17 -5.08 30.06
N ALA A 711 7.85 -5.47 28.82
CA ALA A 711 6.69 -4.92 28.11
C ALA A 711 5.37 -5.28 28.81
N ALA A 712 5.19 -6.52 29.26
CA ALA A 712 3.99 -6.96 29.95
C ALA A 712 3.81 -6.24 31.30
N ALA A 713 4.88 -6.10 32.08
CA ALA A 713 4.89 -5.33 33.31
C ALA A 713 4.54 -3.85 33.06
N ALA A 714 5.10 -3.23 32.01
CA ALA A 714 4.77 -1.85 31.64
C ALA A 714 3.30 -1.67 31.21
N ALA A 715 2.69 -2.69 30.60
CA ALA A 715 1.26 -2.71 30.30
C ALA A 715 0.39 -2.82 31.57
N ALA A 716 0.93 -3.41 32.65
CA ALA A 716 0.29 -3.50 33.96
C ALA A 716 0.59 -2.28 34.87
N GLY A 717 1.22 -1.22 34.35
CA GLY A 717 1.59 -0.02 35.12
C GLY A 717 2.86 -0.18 35.97
N GLY A 718 3.63 -1.25 35.74
CA GLY A 718 4.89 -1.53 36.43
C GLY A 718 5.96 -0.48 36.14
N GLU A 719 6.85 -0.31 37.12
CA GLU A 719 7.99 0.58 37.01
C GLU A 719 9.15 -0.11 36.26
N GLY A 720 9.68 0.50 35.19
CA GLY A 720 10.82 -0.08 34.46
C GLY A 720 10.93 0.36 33.01
N CYS A 721 11.71 -0.39 32.22
CA CYS A 721 11.81 -0.20 30.77
C CYS A 721 10.45 -0.43 30.11
N ARG A 722 10.09 0.46 29.18
CA ARG A 722 8.83 0.41 28.44
C ARG A 722 9.09 0.39 26.92
N PRO A 723 9.41 -0.76 26.33
CA PRO A 723 9.73 -0.85 24.90
C PRO A 723 8.61 -0.28 24.01
N ALA A 724 8.96 0.53 23.01
CA ALA A 724 7.98 1.04 22.04
C ALA A 724 7.60 -0.03 21.00
N ALA A 725 8.55 -0.90 20.65
CA ALA A 725 8.36 -2.00 19.73
C ALA A 725 9.30 -3.16 20.07
N LEU A 726 8.87 -4.36 19.72
CA LEU A 726 9.66 -5.59 19.85
C LEU A 726 9.62 -6.35 18.53
N MET A 727 10.78 -6.77 18.03
CA MET A 727 10.86 -7.53 16.78
C MET A 727 11.97 -8.58 16.78
N SER A 728 11.66 -9.75 16.23
CA SER A 728 12.63 -10.81 15.97
C SER A 728 13.14 -10.68 14.53
N SER A 729 14.44 -10.47 14.32
CA SER A 729 14.98 -10.23 12.97
C SER A 729 15.24 -11.52 12.19
N THR A 730 15.51 -12.65 12.84
CA THR A 730 15.80 -13.94 12.15
C THR A 730 14.64 -14.43 11.29
N GLY A 731 13.39 -14.15 11.69
CA GLY A 731 12.19 -14.37 10.90
C GLY A 731 11.90 -15.84 10.58
N TYR A 732 11.02 -16.05 9.61
CA TYR A 732 10.66 -17.41 9.16
C TYR A 732 11.80 -18.09 8.38
N LEU A 733 12.76 -17.33 7.85
CA LEU A 733 13.92 -17.89 7.15
C LEU A 733 15.00 -18.40 8.14
N GLY A 734 15.06 -17.86 9.36
CA GLY A 734 16.10 -18.18 10.33
C GLY A 734 17.47 -17.55 10.00
N PHE A 735 17.48 -16.39 9.35
CA PHE A 735 18.72 -15.75 8.89
C PHE A 735 19.44 -15.00 10.03
N LEU A 736 20.60 -15.50 10.44
CA LEU A 736 21.42 -14.90 11.51
C LEU A 736 22.15 -13.65 11.02
N GLY A 737 22.30 -12.66 11.90
CA GLY A 737 22.97 -11.39 11.55
C GLY A 737 22.06 -10.37 10.88
N ASN A 738 20.76 -10.66 10.75
CA ASN A 738 19.75 -9.75 10.22
C ASN A 738 19.53 -8.53 11.14
N GLY A 739 19.88 -8.65 12.42
CA GLY A 739 19.64 -7.64 13.43
C GLY A 739 20.28 -6.28 13.12
N PHE A 740 21.43 -6.26 12.42
CA PHE A 740 22.11 -5.01 12.06
C PHE A 740 21.32 -4.17 11.07
N GLY A 741 20.81 -4.80 10.00
CA GLY A 741 19.95 -4.11 9.04
C GLY A 741 18.65 -3.66 9.69
N TYR A 742 18.04 -4.52 10.50
CA TYR A 742 16.83 -4.16 11.23
C TYR A 742 17.01 -2.98 12.18
N ALA A 743 18.12 -2.95 12.93
CA ALA A 743 18.42 -1.84 13.83
C ALA A 743 18.63 -0.52 13.06
N LEU A 744 19.33 -0.58 11.92
CA LEU A 744 19.53 0.56 11.03
C LEU A 744 18.20 1.12 10.52
N GLY A 745 17.38 0.25 9.91
CA GLY A 745 16.08 0.62 9.35
C GLY A 745 15.11 1.15 10.40
N SER A 746 15.09 0.52 11.58
CA SER A 746 14.29 0.98 12.72
C SER A 746 14.74 2.34 13.24
N ALA A 747 16.04 2.60 13.34
CA ALA A 747 16.55 3.89 13.81
C ALA A 747 16.16 5.01 12.86
N VAL A 748 16.32 4.79 11.55
CA VAL A 748 15.94 5.74 10.52
C VAL A 748 14.43 5.95 10.46
N ALA A 749 13.64 4.88 10.50
CA ALA A 749 12.18 4.96 10.54
C ALA A 749 11.70 5.74 11.78
N ALA A 750 12.35 5.56 12.92
CA ALA A 750 11.93 6.20 14.14
C ALA A 750 12.33 7.69 14.21
N GLU A 751 13.33 8.14 13.44
CA GLU A 751 13.57 9.58 13.20
C GLU A 751 12.41 10.22 12.40
N GLU A 752 11.80 9.47 11.49
CA GLU A 752 10.67 9.92 10.66
C GLU A 752 9.31 9.82 11.38
N VAL A 753 9.09 8.71 12.09
CA VAL A 753 7.82 8.37 12.77
C VAL A 753 7.76 8.93 14.21
N GLY A 754 8.90 9.18 14.85
CA GLY A 754 8.96 9.81 16.17
C GLY A 754 8.63 11.32 16.08
N GLY A 755 7.56 11.82 16.70
CA GLY A 755 7.04 11.46 18.01
C GLY A 755 7.34 12.57 19.02
N ALA A 756 7.04 13.82 18.68
CA ALA A 756 6.78 14.82 19.71
C ALA A 756 5.28 14.72 20.01
N ALA A 757 4.91 14.35 21.24
CA ALA A 757 3.71 14.97 21.79
C ALA A 757 3.94 16.49 21.69
N ALA A 758 2.93 17.24 21.25
CA ALA A 758 3.07 18.68 20.99
C ALA A 758 3.74 19.37 22.20
N GLY A 759 4.99 19.82 22.04
CA GLY A 759 5.75 20.55 23.06
C GLY A 759 7.07 19.96 23.57
N GLU A 760 7.46 18.72 23.22
CA GLU A 760 8.75 18.15 23.65
C GLU A 760 9.86 18.24 22.59
N GLU A 761 11.08 18.56 23.01
CA GLU A 761 12.29 18.50 22.19
C GLU A 761 12.47 17.06 21.64
N LYS A 762 12.51 16.90 20.31
CA LYS A 762 12.62 15.59 19.64
C LYS A 762 13.95 14.89 19.97
N LYS A 763 14.01 14.14 21.07
CA LYS A 763 15.12 13.22 21.33
C LYS A 763 15.09 12.06 20.33
N LYS A 764 16.23 11.74 19.73
CA LYS A 764 16.37 10.55 18.86
C LYS A 764 15.99 9.28 19.65
N PRO A 765 15.12 8.41 19.09
CA PRO A 765 14.70 7.18 19.75
C PRO A 765 15.88 6.23 19.94
N LEU A 766 15.91 5.53 21.07
CA LEU A 766 16.93 4.50 21.33
C LEU A 766 16.52 3.21 20.63
N VAL A 767 17.37 2.71 19.73
CA VAL A 767 17.26 1.36 19.19
C VAL A 767 18.24 0.46 19.92
N ILE A 768 17.76 -0.69 20.39
CA ILE A 768 18.58 -1.70 21.04
C ILE A 768 18.59 -2.95 20.16
N LEU A 769 19.76 -3.27 19.63
CA LEU A 769 20.00 -4.54 18.94
C LEU A 769 20.57 -5.51 19.96
N ILE A 770 19.87 -6.60 20.27
CA ILE A 770 20.40 -7.68 21.09
C ILE A 770 20.69 -8.87 20.18
N THR A 771 21.96 -9.26 20.11
CA THR A 771 22.44 -10.33 19.22
C THR A 771 23.39 -11.28 19.94
N GLY A 772 23.50 -12.52 19.48
CA GLY A 772 24.53 -13.45 19.96
C GLY A 772 25.89 -13.17 19.30
N ASP A 773 27.00 -13.57 19.90
CA ASP A 773 28.36 -13.40 19.35
C ASP A 773 28.53 -14.04 17.97
N GLY A 774 27.99 -15.24 17.76
CA GLY A 774 28.00 -15.86 16.43
C GLY A 774 27.26 -15.01 15.37
N ALA A 775 26.07 -14.51 15.70
CA ALA A 775 25.29 -13.66 14.79
C ALA A 775 25.94 -12.28 14.58
N ALA A 776 26.56 -11.72 15.61
CA ALA A 776 27.35 -10.50 15.53
C ALA A 776 28.45 -10.63 14.47
N GLY A 777 29.09 -11.79 14.35
CA GLY A 777 30.19 -12.03 13.41
C GLY A 777 29.87 -11.79 11.93
N PHE A 778 28.61 -11.80 11.50
CA PHE A 778 28.24 -11.58 10.09
C PHE A 778 28.35 -10.12 9.65
N HIS A 779 27.78 -9.19 10.42
CA HIS A 779 27.61 -7.80 9.99
C HIS A 779 28.03 -6.77 11.06
N PHE A 780 28.90 -7.14 12.02
CA PHE A 780 29.34 -6.23 13.09
C PHE A 780 29.94 -4.91 12.59
N MET A 781 30.52 -4.92 11.39
CA MET A 781 31.08 -3.72 10.76
C MET A 781 30.04 -2.64 10.48
N GLU A 782 28.74 -2.94 10.53
CA GLU A 782 27.67 -1.94 10.38
C GLU A 782 27.57 -0.95 11.55
N LEU A 783 28.29 -1.17 12.65
CA LEU A 783 28.50 -0.11 13.65
C LEU A 783 29.09 1.15 13.01
N ASP A 784 29.94 1.01 11.99
CA ASP A 784 30.41 2.13 11.16
C ASP A 784 29.24 2.84 10.48
N SER A 785 28.32 2.13 9.84
CA SER A 785 27.13 2.71 9.22
C SER A 785 26.25 3.43 10.25
N PHE A 786 26.06 2.86 11.44
CA PHE A 786 25.32 3.52 12.51
C PHE A 786 25.99 4.84 12.93
N ALA A 787 27.33 4.86 13.04
CA ALA A 787 28.09 6.04 13.41
C ALA A 787 28.07 7.10 12.31
N ARG A 788 28.34 6.73 11.05
CA ARG A 788 28.33 7.64 9.89
C ARG A 788 26.98 8.34 9.71
N HIS A 789 25.89 7.62 9.96
CA HIS A 789 24.53 8.16 9.87
C HIS A 789 24.02 8.79 11.19
N GLY A 790 24.86 8.86 12.23
CA GLY A 790 24.52 9.47 13.52
C GLY A 790 23.32 8.80 14.21
N LEU A 791 23.16 7.48 14.02
CA LEU A 791 22.03 6.71 14.54
C LEU A 791 22.29 6.32 16.00
N ARG A 792 21.23 6.40 16.82
CA ARG A 792 21.27 6.06 18.24
C ARG A 792 20.96 4.58 18.46
N VAL A 793 21.93 3.74 18.12
CA VAL A 793 21.83 2.28 18.22
C VAL A 793 22.78 1.74 19.29
N LEU A 794 22.23 1.02 20.28
CA LEU A 794 22.99 0.26 21.26
C LEU A 794 22.96 -1.23 20.90
N THR A 795 24.10 -1.74 20.43
CA THR A 795 24.30 -3.16 20.14
C THR A 795 24.74 -3.88 21.40
N VAL A 796 23.95 -4.84 21.88
CA VAL A 796 24.27 -5.73 22.98
C VAL A 796 24.62 -7.09 22.41
N VAL A 797 25.89 -7.45 22.48
CA VAL A 797 26.36 -8.79 22.11
C VAL A 797 26.28 -9.67 23.34
N VAL A 798 25.31 -10.58 23.39
CA VAL A 798 25.18 -11.61 24.42
C VAL A 798 26.17 -12.71 24.07
N ASN A 799 27.36 -12.61 24.65
CA ASN A 799 28.54 -13.34 24.23
C ASN A 799 28.80 -14.52 25.16
N ASN A 800 28.55 -15.72 24.65
CA ASN A 800 28.81 -16.99 25.34
C ASN A 800 29.87 -17.84 24.63
N ALA A 801 30.61 -17.23 23.70
CA ALA A 801 31.69 -17.84 22.91
C ALA A 801 31.27 -19.13 22.19
N CYS A 802 30.03 -19.20 21.68
CA CYS A 802 29.55 -20.36 20.93
C CYS A 802 28.32 -20.07 20.07
N TRP A 803 28.03 -20.99 19.14
CA TRP A 803 26.72 -21.08 18.51
C TRP A 803 25.71 -21.70 19.50
N GLY A 804 25.30 -20.91 20.51
CA GLY A 804 24.60 -21.39 21.71
C GLY A 804 23.42 -22.33 21.46
N MET A 805 22.51 -21.97 20.55
CA MET A 805 21.33 -22.80 20.26
C MET A 805 21.73 -24.13 19.61
N SER A 806 22.69 -24.12 18.68
CA SER A 806 23.21 -25.33 18.04
C SER A 806 23.95 -26.21 19.05
N ARG A 807 24.76 -25.61 19.92
CA ARG A 807 25.47 -26.32 21.00
C ARG A 807 24.49 -26.97 21.97
N ASN A 808 23.50 -26.22 22.44
CA ASN A 808 22.51 -26.72 23.39
C ASN A 808 21.60 -27.77 22.75
N GLY A 809 21.21 -27.61 21.49
CA GLY A 809 20.48 -28.64 20.75
C GLY A 809 21.27 -29.94 20.59
N GLN A 810 22.57 -29.85 20.28
CA GLN A 810 23.45 -31.02 20.24
C GLN A 810 23.55 -31.70 21.62
N ASP A 811 23.66 -30.92 22.70
CA ASP A 811 23.69 -31.47 24.06
C ASP A 811 22.41 -32.24 24.38
N LEU A 812 21.25 -31.69 24.04
CA LEU A 812 19.96 -32.31 24.30
C LEU A 812 19.79 -33.64 23.55
N VAL A 813 20.20 -33.69 22.27
CA VAL A 813 20.00 -34.87 21.42
C VAL A 813 21.11 -35.93 21.60
N TYR A 814 22.36 -35.48 21.77
CA TYR A 814 23.55 -36.33 21.68
C TYR A 814 24.44 -36.31 22.92
N GLY A 815 24.24 -35.39 23.87
CA GLY A 815 25.16 -35.19 25.00
C GLY A 815 25.33 -36.40 25.91
N GLY A 816 24.30 -37.27 26.01
CA GLY A 816 24.39 -38.56 26.73
C GLY A 816 25.07 -39.68 25.94
N LYS A 817 25.35 -39.49 24.65
CA LYS A 817 25.92 -40.50 23.74
C LYS A 817 27.34 -40.18 23.32
N THR A 818 27.65 -38.91 23.09
CA THR A 818 28.98 -38.43 22.73
C THR A 818 29.24 -37.06 23.37
N PRO A 819 30.39 -36.85 24.02
CA PRO A 819 30.77 -35.55 24.56
C PRO A 819 31.28 -34.59 23.47
N ALA A 820 31.56 -35.09 22.26
CA ALA A 820 32.09 -34.28 21.17
C ALA A 820 31.01 -33.42 20.52
N ARG A 821 31.28 -32.12 20.40
CA ARG A 821 30.39 -31.14 19.74
C ARG A 821 31.05 -30.62 18.46
N PRO A 822 30.63 -31.04 17.27
CA PRO A 822 31.23 -30.55 16.03
C PRO A 822 30.87 -29.07 15.80
N ILE A 823 31.90 -28.23 15.56
CA ILE A 823 31.83 -26.88 14.98
C ILE A 823 30.80 -25.96 15.70
N SER A 824 30.89 -25.87 17.04
CA SER A 824 29.98 -25.03 17.84
C SER A 824 30.66 -23.99 18.73
N GLY A 825 31.96 -24.12 18.98
CA GLY A 825 32.74 -23.14 19.76
C GLY A 825 33.16 -21.94 18.93
N LEU A 826 33.17 -20.77 19.57
CA LEU A 826 33.76 -19.53 19.06
C LEU A 826 34.89 -19.10 20.01
N SER A 827 35.73 -18.17 19.57
CA SER A 827 36.86 -17.71 20.39
C SER A 827 36.37 -16.79 21.52
N ALA A 828 36.57 -17.22 22.77
CA ALA A 828 36.28 -16.39 23.94
C ALA A 828 37.10 -15.08 23.97
N ALA A 829 38.21 -15.01 23.24
CA ALA A 829 39.08 -13.84 23.18
C ALA A 829 38.52 -12.68 22.34
N VAL A 830 37.50 -12.91 21.50
CA VAL A 830 36.93 -11.85 20.63
C VAL A 830 36.25 -10.80 21.50
N ASP A 831 36.81 -9.59 21.54
CA ASP A 831 36.28 -8.43 22.28
C ASP A 831 35.52 -7.50 21.34
N TYR A 832 34.19 -7.62 21.29
CA TYR A 832 33.34 -6.79 20.44
C TYR A 832 33.33 -5.32 20.88
N ALA A 833 33.58 -5.02 22.15
CA ALA A 833 33.69 -3.65 22.63
C ALA A 833 34.97 -2.98 22.10
N ALA A 834 36.09 -3.72 22.03
CA ALA A 834 37.31 -3.24 21.39
C ALA A 834 37.11 -3.00 19.88
N VAL A 835 36.43 -3.90 19.18
CA VAL A 835 36.08 -3.70 17.76
C VAL A 835 35.21 -2.46 17.57
N ALA A 836 34.19 -2.26 18.41
CA ALA A 836 33.36 -1.06 18.38
C ALA A 836 34.18 0.22 18.56
N ARG A 837 35.10 0.25 19.54
CA ARG A 837 36.02 1.39 19.72
C ARG A 837 36.92 1.62 18.50
N GLY A 838 37.39 0.55 17.85
CA GLY A 838 38.15 0.61 16.61
C GLY A 838 37.37 1.21 15.44
N LEU A 839 36.04 1.09 15.45
CA LEU A 839 35.11 1.71 14.49
C LEU A 839 34.68 3.13 14.91
N GLY A 840 35.28 3.70 15.96
CA GLY A 840 34.92 5.03 16.48
C GLY A 840 33.63 5.08 17.29
N CYS A 841 33.07 3.93 17.67
CA CYS A 841 31.86 3.82 18.49
C CYS A 841 32.21 3.70 19.98
N ALA A 842 31.26 3.99 20.86
CA ALA A 842 31.42 3.67 22.28
C ALA A 842 31.37 2.15 22.48
N GLY A 843 32.21 1.61 23.36
CA GLY A 843 32.30 0.17 23.58
C GLY A 843 32.67 -0.19 25.01
N GLU A 844 31.83 -0.98 25.68
CA GLU A 844 32.05 -1.51 27.02
C GLU A 844 32.01 -3.04 27.02
N LYS A 845 33.05 -3.68 27.57
CA LYS A 845 33.06 -5.13 27.85
C LYS A 845 32.55 -5.36 29.27
N CYS A 846 31.60 -6.27 29.48
CA CYS A 846 31.02 -6.56 30.78
C CYS A 846 31.13 -8.05 31.11
N GLU A 847 31.92 -8.38 32.12
CA GLU A 847 32.18 -9.77 32.56
C GLU A 847 31.48 -10.12 33.88
N ARG A 848 31.13 -9.12 34.69
CA ARG A 848 30.47 -9.31 35.99
C ARG A 848 29.09 -8.69 36.00
N LEU A 849 28.17 -9.33 36.70
CA LEU A 849 26.76 -8.94 36.74
C LEU A 849 26.56 -7.57 37.39
N GLU A 850 27.30 -7.28 38.47
CA GLU A 850 27.23 -6.02 39.21
C GLU A 850 27.66 -4.79 38.41
N ASP A 851 28.46 -4.98 37.34
CA ASP A 851 28.98 -3.90 36.51
C ASP A 851 28.00 -3.49 35.39
N VAL A 852 27.02 -4.35 35.07
CA VAL A 852 26.06 -4.14 33.99
C VAL A 852 25.39 -2.76 34.09
N PRO A 853 24.81 -2.35 35.24
CA PRO A 853 24.11 -1.08 35.31
C PRO A 853 25.02 0.14 35.10
N ALA A 854 26.26 0.08 35.61
CA ALA A 854 27.23 1.17 35.45
C ALA A 854 27.67 1.30 33.99
N LYS A 855 27.94 0.18 33.31
CA LYS A 855 28.36 0.16 31.90
C LYS A 855 27.25 0.58 30.95
N VAL A 856 26.01 0.14 31.17
CA VAL A 856 24.84 0.62 30.41
C VAL A 856 24.68 2.13 30.54
N ARG A 857 24.75 2.67 31.76
CA ARG A 857 24.67 4.12 31.99
C ARG A 857 25.83 4.87 31.34
N ALA A 858 27.03 4.31 31.33
CA ALA A 858 28.19 4.90 30.64
C ALA A 858 27.97 4.99 29.13
N LEU A 859 27.50 3.91 28.49
CA LEU A 859 27.19 3.88 27.05
C LEU A 859 26.06 4.83 26.65
N LEU A 860 25.13 5.10 27.56
CA LEU A 860 24.00 6.01 27.32
C LEU A 860 24.33 7.49 27.66
N LYS A 861 25.46 7.77 28.33
CA LYS A 861 25.82 9.12 28.80
C LYS A 861 26.25 10.01 27.64
N GLY A 862 25.64 11.19 27.50
CA GLY A 862 26.07 12.22 26.53
C GLY A 862 25.39 12.16 25.16
N GLY A 863 24.25 11.46 25.03
CA GLY A 863 23.49 11.43 23.78
C GLY A 863 24.15 10.62 22.65
N VAL A 864 25.05 9.69 23.03
CA VAL A 864 25.93 8.93 22.14
C VAL A 864 25.15 8.28 20.98
N GLY A 865 25.78 8.31 19.80
CA GLY A 865 25.38 7.56 18.61
C GLY A 865 25.61 6.06 18.77
N ALA A 866 26.17 5.40 17.76
CA ALA A 866 26.41 3.96 17.78
C ALA A 866 27.27 3.51 18.98
N ALA A 867 26.82 2.46 19.68
CA ALA A 867 27.47 1.94 20.88
C ALA A 867 27.39 0.40 20.96
N CYS A 868 28.32 -0.21 21.67
CA CYS A 868 28.37 -1.65 21.91
C CYS A 868 28.55 -2.00 23.40
N LEU A 869 27.73 -2.93 23.88
CA LEU A 869 27.95 -3.67 25.12
C LEU A 869 28.30 -5.12 24.76
N ASP A 870 29.56 -5.54 24.96
CA ASP A 870 29.95 -6.95 24.91
C ASP A 870 29.63 -7.59 26.27
N LEU A 871 28.44 -8.19 26.36
CA LEU A 871 27.87 -8.75 27.60
C LEU A 871 28.22 -10.23 27.69
N ARG A 872 29.21 -10.56 28.53
CA ARG A 872 29.67 -11.93 28.71
C ARG A 872 28.75 -12.70 29.62
N VAL A 873 28.28 -13.85 29.15
CA VAL A 873 27.34 -14.70 29.87
C VAL A 873 27.74 -16.17 29.74
N SER A 874 27.18 -17.00 30.61
CA SER A 874 27.31 -18.44 30.49
C SER A 874 26.54 -18.97 29.28
N ALA A 875 27.04 -20.05 28.66
CA ALA A 875 26.31 -20.79 27.63
C ALA A 875 25.18 -21.67 28.23
N LYS A 876 25.12 -21.76 29.56
CA LYS A 876 24.10 -22.47 30.33
C LYS A 876 23.38 -21.52 31.29
N PRO A 877 22.18 -21.88 31.79
CA PRO A 877 21.36 -23.01 31.34
C PRO A 877 20.87 -22.84 29.90
N THR A 878 20.34 -23.91 29.32
CA THR A 878 19.65 -23.87 28.03
C THR A 878 18.34 -23.09 28.20
N HIS A 879 17.95 -22.24 27.24
CA HIS A 879 16.65 -21.58 27.31
C HIS A 879 15.52 -22.61 27.08
N PRO A 880 14.40 -22.57 27.85
CA PRO A 880 13.29 -23.51 27.67
C PRO A 880 12.69 -23.52 26.25
N GLY A 881 12.78 -22.37 25.56
CA GLY A 881 12.39 -22.29 24.14
C GLY A 881 13.24 -23.17 23.22
N THR A 882 14.54 -23.33 23.49
CA THR A 882 15.40 -24.26 22.75
C THR A 882 15.04 -25.71 23.08
N GLU A 883 14.76 -26.02 24.34
CA GLU A 883 14.29 -27.36 24.74
C GLU A 883 12.97 -27.72 24.04
N ALA A 884 12.02 -26.79 24.02
CA ALA A 884 10.74 -26.96 23.34
C ALA A 884 10.91 -27.15 21.82
N MET A 885 11.84 -26.43 21.19
CA MET A 885 12.13 -26.61 19.76
C MET A 885 12.82 -27.93 19.44
N VAL A 886 13.66 -28.46 20.32
CA VAL A 886 14.24 -29.80 20.13
C VAL A 886 13.18 -30.88 20.34
N SER A 887 12.22 -30.65 21.25
CA SER A 887 11.12 -31.56 21.53
C SER A 887 11.60 -32.98 21.81
N MET A 888 12.55 -33.12 22.75
CA MET A 888 13.05 -34.42 23.16
C MET A 888 11.92 -35.28 23.72
N VAL A 889 11.79 -36.49 23.20
CA VAL A 889 10.84 -37.50 23.68
C VAL A 889 11.55 -38.83 23.90
N GLU A 890 11.09 -39.59 24.88
CA GLU A 890 11.63 -40.92 25.20
C GLU A 890 11.03 -42.04 24.31
N ASP A 891 10.06 -41.72 23.45
CA ASP A 891 9.42 -42.70 22.58
C ASP A 891 10.37 -43.19 21.49
N GLU A 892 10.84 -44.43 21.62
CA GLU A 892 11.75 -45.05 20.66
C GLU A 892 11.14 -45.18 19.25
N ARG A 893 9.81 -45.07 19.11
CA ARG A 893 9.12 -45.17 17.82
C ARG A 893 9.25 -43.92 16.97
N VAL A 894 9.75 -42.82 17.53
CA VAL A 894 9.94 -41.57 16.79
C VAL A 894 11.41 -41.19 16.67
N VAL A 895 11.71 -40.43 15.62
CA VAL A 895 12.98 -39.76 15.40
C VAL A 895 12.81 -38.34 15.90
N VAL A 896 13.64 -37.95 16.85
CA VAL A 896 13.73 -36.55 17.27
C VAL A 896 14.32 -35.75 16.13
N VAL A 897 13.57 -34.78 15.62
CA VAL A 897 14.00 -33.88 14.57
C VAL A 897 13.99 -32.46 15.13
N PRO A 898 15.14 -31.93 15.57
CA PRO A 898 15.19 -30.59 16.16
C PRO A 898 14.55 -29.54 15.25
N TYR A 899 13.81 -28.60 15.86
CA TYR A 899 13.07 -27.50 15.23
C TYR A 899 11.79 -27.89 14.47
N TYR A 900 11.49 -29.19 14.37
CA TYR A 900 10.34 -29.73 13.63
C TYR A 900 9.58 -30.75 14.48
N ASP A 901 8.44 -31.22 13.96
CA ASP A 901 7.71 -32.31 14.59
C ASP A 901 8.51 -33.62 14.49
N ASN A 902 8.51 -34.39 15.59
CA ASN A 902 9.16 -35.69 15.62
C ASN A 902 8.47 -36.64 14.63
N VAL A 903 9.27 -37.36 13.83
CA VAL A 903 8.72 -38.22 12.77
C VAL A 903 8.70 -39.69 13.20
N PRO A 904 7.69 -40.49 12.82
CA PRO A 904 7.70 -41.92 13.08
C PRO A 904 8.90 -42.58 12.42
N ARG A 905 9.59 -43.45 13.17
CA ARG A 905 10.64 -44.30 12.60
C ARG A 905 10.04 -45.20 11.52
N PRO A 906 10.76 -45.45 10.41
CA PRO A 906 10.23 -46.22 9.29
C PRO A 906 9.67 -47.59 9.66
N HIS A 907 10.19 -48.26 10.69
CA HIS A 907 9.77 -49.60 11.12
C HIS A 907 8.43 -49.60 11.89
N TYR A 908 7.95 -48.42 12.30
CA TYR A 908 6.68 -48.24 13.04
C TYR A 908 5.64 -47.47 12.20
N LYS A 909 5.90 -47.26 10.89
CA LYS A 909 4.89 -46.79 9.93
C LYS A 909 4.00 -47.96 9.52
N LEU A 910 3.06 -48.36 10.36
CA LEU A 910 1.94 -49.25 10.02
C LEU A 910 0.62 -48.50 10.16
#